data_AF-A0AAD9UTT2-F1
#
_entry.id   AF-A0AAD9UTT2-F1
#
_cell.length_a   1.000
_cell.length_b   1.000
_cell.length_c   1.000
_cell.angle_alpha   90.00
_cell.angle_beta   90.00
_cell.angle_gamma   90.00
#
_symmetry.space_group_name_H-M   'P 1'
#
loop_
_entity.id
_entity.type
_entity.pdbx_description
1 polymer ?
#
loop_
_entity_poly.entity_id
_entity_poly.type
_entity_poly.pdbx_seq_one_letter_code
_entity_poly.pdbx_strand_id
1 'polypeptide(L)'
;MCKRQSKLLLKEYLHPKFAHVSLILKLYPRLKEDDRNAALRVTLQLVSSLHDICQYLCAHARLGSSHARLGSQKLEFSGVTADWGGTEGIGAELREIQRQINHLGNPQDPLEIAEFLTKRRDNMFLEFDISISHSSITRNMQFALKNLSSIPRTCIYGAFLSIPEPFDSNNAVAKSLYPWRSFLDRYGPNPMMYWPWDHIGENMQLCLAGLRDVDRHVVNGEILGVSLLLEDVLQNGLSNTFAQHPDDSSPTKLLSRPGTSTSRRPSTRHGENPDSDDEVEPTVPVETGPYGDIPKGPISFSTNPQAAVKLINLFLLVCSKLELLKTDWGCRKLGVNEISTSKLYRTLCKAYKIEILQPVYQQVAVKYGQGQEYAALGALVSDDEPLSSPPGATEMELKVKQLIRLLENLECTMIYDAIKRISREHTLVVSERGRDDATLPTDLWKKTAMKENCTIPKPHLVENFIQELMSEHSEKDDRLTFTTEHLNNCLVKLASETMLRERNCFESYAMYYENLLRHQHQLLYIREQEIKQHLDTIEAHSSATVVDVHCQLADRSHEQLLEITALRAKIAEMRESLMNQEKELRERIKSDFASLVQELFSNCFSMKNRFEEFRLFLHDDVHEGLNDVRRKAVEDMKKLREKSGTLKEESEAASRQVLAKSEQIRRFQEENKHLGQLFFKIKTMNNWKRTRLFIRYHDSVESLREEADKAKRECLEVKKIADEKEILFKQEQAALRKALSEVERECQKLRKKLQYEQKTKLQKMHAQMQEANSTRQLELAKSTNIDKLIADLEEKEMQLRLLTQNLDRDQRKNLFAQEQSKKALKQMMLQLDHERNLKLDAFERVEDLQRQIYEYEQHLTSDLSRPGSGAGSRPASRTDKRPLSSYRTPPEAFVASPTFIPSLATRSAKPVNVVSPVGGGVWPPPVQFPQRQATTPDPGVSLVYSPPPKIQRPKTHGGRLREKISDNLLGDLEPDDVQDSRLPPRV
;
A
#
# COMPACT_ATOMS: atom_id res chain seq x y z
N MET A 1 47.70 -1.79 28.44
CA MET A 1 47.90 -1.27 27.05
C MET A 1 46.64 -0.63 26.47
N CYS A 2 45.45 -1.22 26.68
CA CYS A 2 44.16 -0.77 26.11
C CYS A 2 43.94 0.75 26.09
N LYS A 3 44.04 1.48 27.22
CA LYS A 3 43.85 2.95 27.25
C LYS A 3 44.76 3.78 26.31
N ARG A 4 45.94 3.26 25.91
CA ARG A 4 46.79 3.90 24.88
C ARG A 4 46.39 3.49 23.47
N GLN A 5 45.95 2.24 23.26
CA GLN A 5 45.43 1.76 21.98
C GLN A 5 44.09 2.40 21.63
N SER A 6 43.13 2.54 22.56
CA SER A 6 41.84 3.21 22.31
C SER A 6 42.02 4.67 21.87
N LYS A 7 42.99 5.39 22.45
CA LYS A 7 43.35 6.76 22.04
C LYS A 7 44.14 6.84 20.73
N LEU A 8 44.86 5.79 20.34
CA LEU A 8 45.46 5.71 19.00
C LEU A 8 44.39 5.40 17.95
N LEU A 9 43.55 4.40 18.21
CA LEU A 9 42.45 3.97 17.36
C LEU A 9 41.53 5.14 17.02
N LEU A 10 40.99 5.89 18.00
CA LEU A 10 40.15 7.05 17.69
C LEU A 10 40.85 8.15 16.87
N LYS A 11 42.19 8.26 16.94
CA LYS A 11 42.96 9.29 16.25
C LYS A 11 43.41 8.84 14.84
N GLU A 12 43.53 7.53 14.61
CA GLU A 12 43.88 6.93 13.32
C GLU A 12 42.65 6.41 12.53
N TYR A 13 41.47 6.31 13.15
CA TYR A 13 40.20 5.94 12.49
C TYR A 13 39.81 6.85 11.32
N LEU A 14 40.30 8.09 11.32
CA LEU A 14 40.15 9.05 10.22
C LEU A 14 41.05 8.76 9.01
N HIS A 15 41.94 7.76 9.09
CA HIS A 15 42.89 7.42 8.03
C HIS A 15 42.49 6.08 7.36
N PRO A 16 42.19 6.05 6.05
CA PRO A 16 41.57 4.88 5.39
C PRO A 16 42.51 3.66 5.17
N LYS A 17 43.55 3.45 5.98
CA LYS A 17 44.59 2.42 5.73
C LYS A 17 44.40 1.08 6.44
N PHE A 18 43.38 0.89 7.29
CA PHE A 18 43.28 -0.30 8.16
C PHE A 18 42.60 -1.55 7.56
N ALA A 19 42.21 -1.54 6.28
CA ALA A 19 41.22 -2.46 5.71
C ALA A 19 41.70 -3.84 5.21
N HIS A 20 42.87 -4.36 5.61
CA HIS A 20 43.36 -5.67 5.16
C HIS A 20 43.84 -6.56 6.31
N VAL A 21 43.47 -7.85 6.28
CA VAL A 21 43.81 -8.85 7.32
C VAL A 21 45.29 -8.86 7.67
N SER A 22 46.15 -8.73 6.66
CA SER A 22 47.60 -8.71 6.83
C SER A 22 48.11 -7.54 7.67
N LEU A 23 47.32 -6.47 7.86
CA LEU A 23 47.67 -5.33 8.72
C LEU A 23 47.21 -5.58 10.17
N ILE A 24 46.02 -6.15 10.37
CA ILE A 24 45.54 -6.51 11.72
C ILE A 24 46.37 -7.68 12.28
N LEU A 25 46.71 -8.69 11.46
CA LEU A 25 47.66 -9.75 11.86
C LEU A 25 49.07 -9.22 12.14
N LYS A 26 49.48 -8.07 11.56
CA LYS A 26 50.74 -7.37 11.88
C LYS A 26 50.68 -6.58 13.19
N LEU A 27 49.51 -6.36 13.80
CA LEU A 27 49.40 -5.83 15.16
C LEU A 27 49.74 -6.88 16.23
N TYR A 28 49.60 -8.17 15.90
CA TYR A 28 49.81 -9.30 16.81
C TYR A 28 50.95 -10.25 16.38
N PRO A 29 52.15 -9.76 16.00
CA PRO A 29 53.21 -10.60 15.42
C PRO A 29 53.95 -11.47 16.45
N ARG A 30 53.66 -11.29 17.75
CA ARG A 30 54.32 -11.99 18.88
C ARG A 30 53.40 -12.93 19.67
N LEU A 31 52.13 -13.05 19.26
CA LEU A 31 51.16 -13.96 19.89
C LEU A 31 51.15 -15.32 19.18
N LYS A 32 50.71 -16.39 19.87
CA LYS A 32 50.50 -17.71 19.26
C LYS A 32 49.32 -17.66 18.28
N GLU A 33 49.16 -18.67 17.43
CA GLU A 33 48.13 -18.66 16.38
C GLU A 33 46.71 -18.56 16.94
N ASP A 34 46.38 -19.31 17.98
CA ASP A 34 45.07 -19.24 18.65
C ASP A 34 44.82 -17.87 19.30
N ASP A 35 45.83 -17.35 20.03
CA ASP A 35 45.79 -16.03 20.65
C ASP A 35 45.63 -14.91 19.59
N ARG A 36 46.25 -15.07 18.41
CA ARG A 36 46.12 -14.16 17.26
C ARG A 36 44.74 -14.22 16.64
N ASN A 37 44.14 -15.41 16.53
CA ASN A 37 42.79 -15.59 16.01
C ASN A 37 41.74 -15.03 16.98
N ALA A 38 41.92 -15.22 18.29
CA ALA A 38 41.10 -14.60 19.33
C ALA A 38 41.24 -13.06 19.29
N ALA A 39 42.46 -12.52 19.29
CA ALA A 39 42.71 -11.08 19.21
C ALA A 39 42.17 -10.46 17.91
N LEU A 40 42.30 -11.14 16.77
CA LEU A 40 41.71 -10.73 15.49
C LEU A 40 40.18 -10.67 15.59
N ARG A 41 39.53 -11.70 16.14
CA ARG A 41 38.06 -11.77 16.31
C ARG A 41 37.54 -10.60 17.15
N VAL A 42 38.13 -10.38 18.32
CA VAL A 42 37.77 -9.28 19.24
C VAL A 42 38.03 -7.91 18.60
N THR A 43 39.15 -7.75 17.88
CA THR A 43 39.46 -6.50 17.17
C THR A 43 38.45 -6.21 16.07
N LEU A 44 38.08 -7.21 15.25
CA LEU A 44 37.08 -7.05 14.20
C LEU A 44 35.72 -6.66 14.78
N GLN A 45 35.30 -7.31 15.88
CA GLN A 45 34.05 -6.99 16.59
C GLN A 45 34.04 -5.57 17.16
N LEU A 46 35.10 -5.15 17.86
CA LEU A 46 35.24 -3.78 18.38
C LEU A 46 35.17 -2.76 17.25
N VAL A 47 35.92 -3.01 16.17
CA VAL A 47 36.06 -2.07 15.06
C VAL A 47 34.74 -1.93 14.29
N SER A 48 34.03 -3.04 14.00
CA SER A 48 32.70 -2.96 13.37
C SER A 48 31.69 -2.28 14.28
N SER A 49 31.59 -2.70 15.54
CA SER A 49 30.55 -2.17 16.43
C SER A 49 30.72 -0.67 16.70
N LEU A 50 31.96 -0.18 16.85
CA LEU A 50 32.25 1.25 16.95
C LEU A 50 32.01 2.02 15.65
N HIS A 51 32.38 1.44 14.50
CA HIS A 51 32.12 2.04 13.19
C HIS A 51 30.61 2.26 13.00
N ASP A 52 29.81 1.22 13.21
CA ASP A 52 28.37 1.23 12.93
C ASP A 52 27.62 2.16 13.89
N ILE A 53 28.01 2.21 15.17
CA ILE A 53 27.48 3.19 16.15
C ILE A 53 27.80 4.62 15.69
N CYS A 54 29.04 4.90 15.27
CA CYS A 54 29.40 6.24 14.79
C CYS A 54 28.65 6.62 13.51
N GLN A 55 28.52 5.70 12.54
CA GLN A 55 27.76 5.94 11.32
C GLN A 55 26.26 6.12 11.60
N TYR A 56 25.67 5.31 12.49
CA TYR A 56 24.29 5.49 12.93
C TYR A 56 24.09 6.87 13.57
N LEU A 57 24.96 7.30 14.49
CA LEU A 57 24.86 8.61 15.13
C LEU A 57 25.02 9.76 14.12
N CYS A 58 25.94 9.65 13.17
CA CYS A 58 26.09 10.63 12.09
C CYS A 58 24.89 10.64 11.12
N ALA A 59 24.32 9.48 10.81
CA ALA A 59 23.12 9.33 9.99
C ALA A 59 21.89 9.93 10.68
N HIS A 60 21.64 9.54 11.93
CA HIS A 60 20.57 10.05 12.78
C HIS A 60 20.66 11.58 12.95
N ALA A 61 21.87 12.11 13.17
CA ALA A 61 22.11 13.56 13.18
C ALA A 61 21.76 14.24 11.84
N ARG A 62 22.04 13.59 10.70
CA ARG A 62 21.71 14.10 9.35
C ARG A 62 20.22 14.01 9.01
N LEU A 63 19.43 13.16 9.66
CA LEU A 63 17.96 13.12 9.52
C LEU A 63 17.28 14.37 10.11
N GLY A 64 18.02 15.17 10.90
CA GLY A 64 17.48 16.34 11.58
C GLY A 64 17.01 17.48 10.67
N SER A 65 16.05 18.24 11.19
CA SER A 65 15.31 19.30 10.48
C SER A 65 16.21 20.25 9.69
N SER A 66 15.81 20.55 8.45
CA SER A 66 16.51 21.49 7.56
C SER A 66 16.57 22.93 8.09
N HIS A 67 15.71 23.28 9.05
CA HIS A 67 15.61 24.63 9.61
C HIS A 67 16.89 25.08 10.34
N ALA A 68 17.68 24.16 10.89
CA ALA A 68 18.98 24.48 11.48
C ALA A 68 20.10 24.72 10.44
N ARG A 69 19.90 24.30 9.18
CA ARG A 69 20.92 24.35 8.10
C ARG A 69 20.72 25.49 7.11
N LEU A 70 19.49 26.00 7.00
CA LEU A 70 19.13 27.16 6.20
C LEU A 70 18.55 28.19 7.18
N GLY A 71 19.25 29.30 7.42
CA GLY A 71 18.93 30.32 8.43
C GLY A 71 17.65 31.12 8.14
N SER A 72 16.53 30.42 8.03
CA SER A 72 15.18 30.94 7.80
C SER A 72 14.44 31.08 9.14
N GLN A 73 13.51 32.02 9.19
CA GLN A 73 12.79 32.51 10.36
C GLN A 73 12.41 31.43 11.41
N LYS A 74 12.58 31.79 12.68
CA LYS A 74 11.86 31.17 13.80
C LYS A 74 10.38 31.09 13.46
N LEU A 75 9.85 29.88 13.26
CA LEU A 75 8.42 29.62 13.35
C LEU A 75 8.05 29.59 14.83
N GLU A 76 7.05 30.37 15.24
CA GLU A 76 6.60 30.47 16.64
C GLU A 76 5.73 29.28 17.08
N PHE A 77 6.12 28.04 16.73
CA PHE A 77 5.55 26.83 17.34
C PHE A 77 6.29 26.49 18.65
N SER A 78 6.12 27.38 19.63
CA SER A 78 6.62 27.22 20.99
C SER A 78 5.86 26.10 21.73
N GLY A 79 6.41 24.89 21.75
CA GLY A 79 5.88 23.81 22.61
C GLY A 79 6.60 22.47 22.51
N VAL A 80 7.05 22.06 21.33
CA VAL A 80 7.71 20.75 21.12
C VAL A 80 9.07 20.96 20.46
N THR A 81 10.08 21.26 21.27
CA THR A 81 11.48 21.47 20.83
C THR A 81 12.24 20.17 20.57
N ALA A 82 11.55 19.09 20.20
CA ALA A 82 12.15 17.82 19.78
C ALA A 82 12.52 17.89 18.29
N ASP A 83 13.34 18.88 17.91
CA ASP A 83 13.99 18.86 16.60
C ASP A 83 14.89 17.62 16.53
N TRP A 84 14.60 16.74 15.56
CA TRP A 84 15.40 15.54 15.37
C TRP A 84 16.83 15.86 14.98
N GLY A 85 17.72 14.91 15.28
CA GLY A 85 19.11 14.93 14.82
C GLY A 85 19.89 16.17 15.28
N GLY A 86 20.71 16.72 14.39
CA GLY A 86 21.70 17.73 14.74
C GLY A 86 22.96 17.13 15.38
N THR A 87 24.07 17.87 15.30
CA THR A 87 25.39 17.40 15.76
C THR A 87 25.56 17.41 17.28
N GLU A 88 24.65 18.05 18.00
CA GLU A 88 24.74 18.30 19.45
C GLU A 88 24.58 17.01 20.27
N GLY A 89 23.70 16.10 19.84
CA GLY A 89 23.46 14.81 20.51
C GLY A 89 24.58 13.78 20.38
N ILE A 90 25.38 13.81 19.29
CA ILE A 90 26.44 12.81 19.02
C ILE A 90 27.44 12.75 20.17
N GLY A 91 27.85 13.92 20.67
CA GLY A 91 28.80 14.01 21.78
C GLY A 91 28.23 13.55 23.12
N ALA A 92 26.89 13.61 23.30
CA ALA A 92 26.22 13.10 24.49
C ALA A 92 26.15 11.57 24.46
N GLU A 93 25.66 10.97 23.36
CA GLU A 93 25.59 9.51 23.20
C GLU A 93 26.96 8.82 23.29
N LEU A 94 28.01 9.38 22.69
CA LEU A 94 29.35 8.81 22.83
C LEU A 94 29.90 8.91 24.26
N ARG A 95 29.53 9.96 25.02
CA ARG A 95 29.85 10.07 26.45
C ARG A 95 29.02 9.11 27.30
N GLU A 96 27.76 8.88 26.94
CA GLU A 96 26.86 7.89 27.55
C GLU A 96 27.42 6.48 27.40
N ILE A 97 27.69 6.03 26.17
CA ILE A 97 28.30 4.72 25.87
C ILE A 97 29.66 4.57 26.58
N GLN A 98 30.50 5.60 26.59
CA GLN A 98 31.76 5.57 27.33
C GLN A 98 31.55 5.46 28.84
N ARG A 99 30.49 6.06 29.41
CA ARG A 99 30.14 5.91 30.82
C ARG A 99 29.66 4.50 31.11
N GLN A 100 28.83 3.91 30.25
CA GLN A 100 28.36 2.53 30.37
C GLN A 100 29.53 1.53 30.32
N ILE A 101 30.49 1.70 29.40
CA ILE A 101 31.72 0.89 29.35
C ILE A 101 32.50 0.95 30.68
N ASN A 102 32.55 2.11 31.33
CA ASN A 102 33.27 2.27 32.61
C ASN A 102 32.58 1.56 33.80
N HIS A 103 31.31 1.18 33.67
CA HIS A 103 30.51 0.46 34.69
C HIS A 103 30.26 -1.01 34.32
N LEU A 104 31.00 -1.56 33.35
CA LEU A 104 31.06 -3.00 33.08
C LEU A 104 31.77 -3.75 34.22
N GLY A 105 31.61 -5.08 34.26
CA GLY A 105 32.21 -5.93 35.29
C GLY A 105 33.74 -5.90 35.23
N ASN A 106 34.31 -5.99 34.03
CA ASN A 106 35.73 -5.74 33.76
C ASN A 106 35.93 -4.71 32.64
N PRO A 107 36.00 -3.40 32.96
CA PRO A 107 36.18 -2.34 31.96
C PRO A 107 37.58 -2.28 31.34
N GLN A 108 38.42 -3.31 31.54
CA GLN A 108 39.70 -3.50 30.84
C GLN A 108 39.74 -4.72 29.93
N ASP A 109 38.76 -5.63 29.98
CA ASP A 109 38.67 -6.78 29.08
C ASP A 109 38.12 -6.34 27.71
N PRO A 110 38.89 -6.50 26.61
CA PRO A 110 38.40 -6.16 25.28
C PRO A 110 37.27 -7.08 24.80
N LEU A 111 37.12 -8.31 25.32
CA LEU A 111 36.03 -9.22 24.94
C LEU A 111 34.69 -8.72 25.51
N GLU A 112 34.60 -8.48 26.81
CA GLU A 112 33.38 -7.93 27.45
C GLU A 112 32.95 -6.61 26.81
N ILE A 113 33.90 -5.71 26.50
CA ILE A 113 33.64 -4.45 25.79
C ILE A 113 33.12 -4.70 24.37
N ALA A 114 33.68 -5.69 23.64
CA ALA A 114 33.24 -6.04 22.29
C ALA A 114 31.80 -6.59 22.28
N GLU A 115 31.46 -7.47 23.21
CA GLU A 115 30.10 -7.99 23.35
C GLU A 115 29.10 -6.91 23.75
N PHE A 116 29.47 -6.04 24.70
CA PHE A 116 28.65 -4.93 25.11
C PHE A 116 28.35 -3.97 23.95
N LEU A 117 29.39 -3.54 23.22
CA LEU A 117 29.24 -2.64 22.07
C LEU A 117 28.44 -3.28 20.93
N THR A 118 28.63 -4.57 20.69
CA THR A 118 27.82 -5.35 19.72
C THR A 118 26.34 -5.28 20.09
N LYS A 119 25.98 -5.56 21.35
CA LYS A 119 24.59 -5.52 21.82
C LYS A 119 24.02 -4.09 21.86
N ARG A 120 24.80 -3.07 22.26
CA ARG A 120 24.36 -1.65 22.23
C ARG A 120 24.10 -1.18 20.80
N ARG A 121 24.98 -1.51 19.84
CA ARG A 121 24.74 -1.27 18.41
C ARG A 121 23.43 -1.92 17.96
N ASP A 122 23.27 -3.21 18.22
CA ASP A 122 22.11 -3.97 17.75
C ASP A 122 20.80 -3.39 18.32
N ASN A 123 20.80 -2.94 19.58
CA ASN A 123 19.67 -2.22 20.17
C ASN A 123 19.37 -0.89 19.45
N MET A 124 20.37 -0.10 19.05
CA MET A 124 20.16 1.19 18.35
C MET A 124 19.51 1.01 16.97
N PHE A 125 19.94 -0.02 16.20
CA PHE A 125 19.29 -0.32 14.92
C PHE A 125 17.88 -0.89 15.10
N LEU A 126 17.64 -1.70 16.14
CA LEU A 126 16.34 -2.29 16.40
C LEU A 126 15.32 -1.29 16.97
N GLU A 127 15.76 -0.31 17.77
CA GLU A 127 14.99 0.85 18.21
C GLU A 127 14.48 1.65 16.97
N PHE A 128 15.38 1.98 16.05
CA PHE A 128 15.05 2.67 14.79
C PHE A 128 14.08 1.88 13.89
N ASP A 129 14.31 0.57 13.73
CA ASP A 129 13.47 -0.34 12.93
C ASP A 129 12.02 -0.38 13.44
N ILE A 130 11.86 -0.50 14.77
CA ILE A 130 10.54 -0.59 15.42
C ILE A 130 9.76 0.72 15.27
N SER A 131 10.37 1.87 15.58
CA SER A 131 9.71 3.17 15.47
C SER A 131 9.29 3.54 14.04
N ILE A 132 10.07 3.14 13.03
CA ILE A 132 9.72 3.34 11.63
C ILE A 132 8.64 2.36 11.17
N SER A 133 8.71 1.10 11.62
CA SER A 133 7.71 0.08 11.31
C SER A 133 6.32 0.42 11.88
N HIS A 134 6.25 1.12 13.03
CA HIS A 134 5.00 1.57 13.62
C HIS A 134 4.34 2.76 12.87
N SER A 135 5.12 3.63 12.22
CA SER A 135 4.63 4.96 11.78
C SER A 135 4.01 4.99 10.37
N SER A 136 4.51 4.21 9.39
CA SER A 136 3.85 4.08 8.07
C SER A 136 4.47 2.98 7.21
N ILE A 137 3.69 2.14 6.51
CA ILE A 137 4.25 1.15 5.57
C ILE A 137 4.54 1.83 4.22
N THR A 138 5.69 2.48 4.09
CA THR A 138 6.19 2.97 2.80
C THR A 138 7.06 1.89 2.15
N ARG A 139 6.83 1.54 0.88
CA ARG A 139 7.60 0.46 0.19
C ARG A 139 9.12 0.62 0.26
N ASN A 140 9.61 1.85 0.33
CA ASN A 140 11.04 2.17 0.44
C ASN A 140 11.65 1.63 1.75
N MET A 141 10.90 1.65 2.85
CA MET A 141 11.35 1.20 4.17
C MET A 141 11.66 -0.30 4.18
N GLN A 142 10.83 -1.13 3.55
CA GLN A 142 11.05 -2.59 3.53
C GLN A 142 12.40 -2.97 2.89
N PHE A 143 12.84 -2.23 1.86
CA PHE A 143 14.16 -2.44 1.25
C PHE A 143 15.28 -1.91 2.16
N ALA A 144 15.14 -0.67 2.66
CA ALA A 144 16.16 0.00 3.45
C ALA A 144 16.39 -0.65 4.83
N LEU A 145 15.33 -0.98 5.57
CA LEU A 145 15.40 -1.71 6.84
C LEU A 145 16.05 -3.08 6.66
N LYS A 146 15.73 -3.81 5.58
CA LYS A 146 16.40 -5.07 5.25
C LYS A 146 17.91 -4.89 5.03
N ASN A 147 18.38 -3.73 4.55
CA ASN A 147 19.81 -3.43 4.40
C ASN A 147 20.48 -2.97 5.72
N LEU A 148 19.71 -2.37 6.63
CA LEU A 148 20.16 -2.00 7.99
C LEU A 148 20.17 -3.20 8.95
N SER A 149 19.37 -4.23 8.67
CA SER A 149 19.27 -5.45 9.49
C SER A 149 20.55 -6.29 9.52
N SER A 150 20.68 -7.16 10.52
CA SER A 150 21.77 -8.12 10.69
C SER A 150 21.67 -9.40 9.83
N ILE A 151 20.81 -9.40 8.81
CA ILE A 151 20.63 -10.55 7.90
C ILE A 151 21.94 -10.83 7.15
N PRO A 152 22.50 -12.06 7.22
CA PRO A 152 23.71 -12.41 6.50
C PRO A 152 23.44 -12.45 4.99
N ARG A 153 24.44 -12.02 4.23
CA ARG A 153 24.36 -11.83 2.78
C ARG A 153 25.80 -11.82 2.25
N THR A 154 26.08 -12.54 1.17
CA THR A 154 27.44 -12.59 0.62
C THR A 154 27.79 -11.31 -0.13
N CYS A 155 28.90 -10.66 0.22
CA CYS A 155 29.45 -9.55 -0.57
C CYS A 155 30.23 -10.06 -1.78
N ILE A 156 30.48 -9.20 -2.78
CA ILE A 156 31.21 -9.58 -4.02
C ILE A 156 32.59 -10.23 -3.72
N TYR A 157 33.27 -9.79 -2.66
CA TYR A 157 34.55 -10.38 -2.23
C TYR A 157 34.39 -11.66 -1.39
N GLY A 158 33.28 -11.80 -0.67
CA GLY A 158 32.91 -13.01 0.06
C GLY A 158 32.51 -14.16 -0.87
N ALA A 159 31.98 -13.85 -2.06
CA ALA A 159 31.64 -14.86 -3.08
C ALA A 159 32.84 -15.69 -3.56
N PHE A 160 34.06 -15.16 -3.45
CA PHE A 160 35.31 -15.87 -3.78
C PHE A 160 35.98 -16.52 -2.56
N LEU A 161 35.51 -16.25 -1.34
CA LEU A 161 36.12 -16.68 -0.08
C LEU A 161 35.05 -17.08 0.96
N SER A 162 34.04 -17.82 0.51
CA SER A 162 32.93 -18.26 1.33
C SER A 162 33.37 -19.15 2.50
N ILE A 163 32.49 -19.24 3.49
CA ILE A 163 32.64 -20.15 4.61
C ILE A 163 32.38 -21.58 4.11
N PRO A 164 33.19 -22.58 4.49
CA PRO A 164 32.92 -23.97 4.09
C PRO A 164 31.57 -24.46 4.61
N GLU A 165 30.74 -25.02 3.73
CA GLU A 165 29.52 -25.72 4.13
C GLU A 165 29.86 -26.89 5.08
N PRO A 166 29.03 -27.17 6.11
CA PRO A 166 27.69 -26.64 6.37
C PRO A 166 27.66 -25.40 7.30
N PHE A 167 28.76 -24.67 7.46
CA PHE A 167 28.83 -23.54 8.42
C PHE A 167 28.27 -22.22 7.84
N ASP A 168 27.35 -21.58 8.57
CA ASP A 168 26.88 -20.21 8.28
C ASP A 168 27.69 -19.14 9.03
N SER A 169 27.78 -17.95 8.43
CA SER A 169 28.33 -16.68 8.93
C SER A 169 27.90 -16.27 10.35
N ASN A 170 26.71 -16.72 10.78
CA ASN A 170 26.18 -16.44 12.12
C ASN A 170 26.45 -17.54 13.14
N ASN A 171 26.95 -18.71 12.74
CA ASN A 171 27.34 -19.79 13.65
C ASN A 171 28.57 -19.37 14.49
N ALA A 172 28.53 -19.61 15.81
CA ALA A 172 29.63 -19.33 16.72
C ALA A 172 30.92 -20.11 16.36
N VAL A 173 30.77 -21.36 15.88
CA VAL A 173 31.88 -22.21 15.41
C VAL A 173 32.53 -21.62 14.17
N ALA A 174 31.73 -21.10 13.22
CA ALA A 174 32.25 -20.45 12.01
C ALA A 174 33.05 -19.18 12.35
N LYS A 175 32.49 -18.31 13.22
CA LYS A 175 33.19 -17.13 13.78
C LYS A 175 34.45 -17.51 14.55
N SER A 176 34.53 -18.73 15.06
CA SER A 176 35.71 -19.23 15.76
C SER A 176 36.83 -19.62 14.81
N LEU A 177 36.52 -20.51 13.86
CA LEU A 177 37.46 -21.13 12.92
C LEU A 177 37.85 -20.22 11.74
N TYR A 178 36.91 -19.43 11.24
CA TYR A 178 37.12 -18.56 10.08
C TYR A 178 36.71 -17.10 10.37
N PRO A 179 37.27 -16.41 11.39
CA PRO A 179 36.80 -15.09 11.84
C PRO A 179 36.65 -14.06 10.73
N TRP A 180 37.60 -14.05 9.77
CA TRP A 180 37.57 -13.13 8.63
C TRP A 180 36.56 -13.53 7.54
N ARG A 181 36.36 -14.82 7.26
CA ARG A 181 35.36 -15.24 6.26
C ARG A 181 33.95 -15.00 6.78
N SER A 182 33.70 -15.36 8.04
CA SER A 182 32.43 -15.04 8.73
C SER A 182 32.19 -13.54 8.97
N PHE A 183 33.20 -12.70 8.74
CA PHE A 183 33.08 -11.25 8.69
C PHE A 183 32.76 -10.76 7.27
N LEU A 184 33.49 -11.23 6.25
CA LEU A 184 33.23 -10.86 4.84
C LEU A 184 31.88 -11.35 4.30
N ASP A 185 31.36 -12.48 4.79
CA ASP A 185 30.10 -13.08 4.33
C ASP A 185 28.85 -12.45 4.98
N ARG A 186 29.01 -11.27 5.62
CA ARG A 186 27.92 -10.43 6.13
C ARG A 186 27.86 -9.11 5.37
N TYR A 187 26.92 -8.98 4.44
CA TYR A 187 26.59 -7.74 3.76
C TYR A 187 25.37 -7.08 4.42
N GLY A 188 25.52 -5.81 4.77
CA GLY A 188 24.67 -5.03 5.68
C GLY A 188 25.57 -3.98 6.34
N PRO A 189 25.26 -3.43 7.53
CA PRO A 189 26.18 -2.54 8.23
C PRO A 189 27.52 -3.22 8.63
N ASN A 190 27.60 -4.56 8.60
CA ASN A 190 28.56 -5.36 9.33
C ASN A 190 29.80 -5.93 8.58
N PRO A 191 30.37 -5.28 7.54
CA PRO A 191 31.80 -5.48 7.29
C PRO A 191 32.59 -4.19 7.01
N MET A 192 33.78 -4.09 7.61
CA MET A 192 34.82 -3.08 7.33
C MET A 192 35.50 -3.35 5.97
N MET A 193 34.73 -3.26 4.88
CA MET A 193 35.29 -3.12 3.54
C MET A 193 35.49 -1.64 3.21
N TYR A 194 36.43 -1.34 2.31
CA TYR A 194 36.50 -0.03 1.67
C TYR A 194 35.17 0.26 0.95
N TRP A 195 34.60 1.47 1.16
CA TRP A 195 33.50 2.16 0.44
C TRP A 195 32.36 2.69 1.34
N PRO A 196 31.43 3.51 0.79
CA PRO A 196 31.26 4.90 1.18
C PRO A 196 30.64 5.09 2.58
N TRP A 197 31.02 6.17 3.26
CA TRP A 197 30.62 6.47 4.63
C TRP A 197 29.11 6.77 4.78
N ASP A 198 28.42 6.96 3.66
CA ASP A 198 27.05 7.44 3.64
C ASP A 198 26.00 6.31 3.65
N HIS A 199 26.36 5.05 3.44
CA HIS A 199 25.38 3.99 3.12
C HIS A 199 24.37 3.68 4.24
N ILE A 200 24.77 3.75 5.52
CA ILE A 200 23.83 3.67 6.65
C ILE A 200 22.89 4.88 6.63
N GLY A 201 23.44 6.09 6.39
CA GLY A 201 22.67 7.33 6.25
C GLY A 201 21.70 7.32 5.05
N GLU A 202 22.12 6.80 3.91
CA GLU A 202 21.29 6.63 2.72
C GLU A 202 20.11 5.70 2.99
N ASN A 203 20.34 4.53 3.61
CA ASN A 203 19.24 3.62 3.96
C ASN A 203 18.31 4.25 5.02
N MET A 204 18.84 4.90 6.06
CA MET A 204 18.02 5.61 7.06
C MET A 204 17.21 6.77 6.43
N GLN A 205 17.77 7.49 5.45
CA GLN A 205 17.06 8.52 4.68
C GLN A 205 16.03 7.92 3.72
N LEU A 206 16.31 6.78 3.08
CA LEU A 206 15.38 6.05 2.22
C LEU A 206 14.17 5.53 2.98
N CYS A 207 14.31 5.17 4.26
CA CYS A 207 13.16 4.91 5.13
C CYS A 207 12.22 6.11 5.23
N LEU A 208 12.74 7.34 5.28
CA LEU A 208 11.94 8.57 5.38
C LEU A 208 11.65 9.22 4.00
N ALA A 209 12.08 8.59 2.90
CA ALA A 209 11.92 9.12 1.56
C ALA A 209 10.50 8.88 1.03
N GLY A 210 9.82 9.98 0.67
CA GLY A 210 8.41 9.97 0.24
C GLY A 210 7.41 10.36 1.33
N LEU A 211 7.85 10.54 2.58
CA LEU A 211 7.03 11.10 3.66
C LEU A 211 6.87 12.62 3.51
N ARG A 212 5.68 13.14 3.83
CA ARG A 212 5.43 14.59 3.96
C ARG A 212 6.03 15.08 5.28
N ASP A 213 6.25 16.38 5.43
CA ASP A 213 6.85 16.92 6.66
C ASP A 213 5.98 16.64 7.91
N VAL A 214 4.65 16.65 7.79
CA VAL A 214 3.74 16.22 8.86
C VAL A 214 3.97 14.75 9.24
N ASP A 215 4.14 13.86 8.27
CA ASP A 215 4.37 12.43 8.53
C ASP A 215 5.75 12.21 9.17
N ARG A 216 6.76 13.02 8.82
CA ARG A 216 8.07 13.03 9.49
C ARG A 216 7.95 13.44 10.97
N HIS A 217 7.05 14.36 11.31
CA HIS A 217 6.75 14.69 12.71
C HIS A 217 5.99 13.58 13.46
N VAL A 218 5.24 12.72 12.76
CA VAL A 218 4.66 11.51 13.38
C VAL A 218 5.75 10.47 13.65
N VAL A 219 6.60 10.17 12.67
CA VAL A 219 7.79 9.32 12.87
C VAL A 219 8.69 9.88 14.00
N ASN A 220 8.75 11.20 14.15
CA ASN A 220 9.41 11.88 15.26
C ASN A 220 8.87 11.45 16.63
N GLY A 221 7.55 11.56 16.81
CA GLY A 221 6.85 11.08 17.99
C GLY A 221 7.08 9.59 18.27
N GLU A 222 7.16 8.75 17.23
CA GLU A 222 7.35 7.29 17.41
C GLU A 222 8.77 6.87 17.85
N ILE A 223 9.86 7.54 17.44
CA ILE A 223 11.18 7.25 18.07
C ILE A 223 11.17 7.70 19.52
N LEU A 224 10.74 8.94 19.79
CA LEU A 224 10.71 9.45 21.16
C LEU A 224 9.81 8.57 22.05
N GLY A 225 8.67 8.12 21.54
CA GLY A 225 7.76 7.18 22.20
C GLY A 225 8.45 5.85 22.52
N VAL A 226 9.16 5.24 21.57
CA VAL A 226 9.93 4.02 21.84
C VAL A 226 11.04 4.26 22.87
N SER A 227 11.82 5.34 22.77
CA SER A 227 12.85 5.67 23.77
C SER A 227 12.27 5.84 25.18
N LEU A 228 11.10 6.49 25.31
CA LEU A 228 10.39 6.62 26.59
C LEU A 228 9.86 5.27 27.11
N LEU A 229 9.38 4.38 26.23
CA LEU A 229 9.02 3.02 26.60
C LEU A 229 10.22 2.21 27.09
N LEU A 230 11.42 2.44 26.54
CA LEU A 230 12.65 1.80 27.02
C LEU A 230 13.01 2.27 28.44
N GLU A 231 12.77 3.54 28.77
CA GLU A 231 12.94 4.05 30.14
C GLU A 231 11.94 3.44 31.13
N ASP A 232 10.67 3.29 30.75
CA ASP A 232 9.66 2.60 31.58
C ASP A 232 10.01 1.13 31.83
N VAL A 233 10.43 0.41 30.78
CA VAL A 233 10.84 -1.00 30.88
C VAL A 233 12.07 -1.15 31.79
N LEU A 234 13.02 -0.21 31.74
CA LEU A 234 14.16 -0.20 32.67
C LEU A 234 13.74 0.07 34.12
N GLN A 235 12.78 0.97 34.36
CA GLN A 235 12.27 1.26 35.70
C GLN A 235 11.48 0.09 36.29
N ASN A 236 10.71 -0.63 35.48
CA ASN A 236 9.86 -1.73 35.92
C ASN A 236 10.57 -3.11 35.97
N GLY A 237 11.62 -3.30 35.17
CA GLY A 237 12.43 -4.53 35.15
C GLY A 237 11.77 -5.70 34.41
N LEU A 238 12.33 -6.91 34.59
CA LEU A 238 11.83 -8.11 33.91
C LEU A 238 10.47 -8.56 34.50
N SER A 239 9.44 -8.67 33.65
CA SER A 239 8.11 -9.12 34.05
C SER A 239 8.10 -10.57 34.57
N ASN A 240 7.37 -10.80 35.67
CA ASN A 240 7.20 -12.12 36.28
C ASN A 240 6.56 -13.17 35.35
N THR A 241 5.96 -12.76 34.21
CA THR A 241 5.41 -13.68 33.21
C THR A 241 6.47 -14.64 32.63
N PHE A 242 7.74 -14.23 32.57
CA PHE A 242 8.85 -15.10 32.14
C PHE A 242 9.28 -16.16 33.17
N ALA A 243 8.73 -16.13 34.40
CA ALA A 243 9.08 -17.05 35.48
C ALA A 243 8.02 -18.14 35.75
N GLN A 244 6.92 -18.16 34.98
CA GLN A 244 5.89 -19.20 35.11
C GLN A 244 6.18 -20.35 34.15
N HIS A 245 6.62 -21.49 34.70
CA HIS A 245 6.68 -22.75 33.96
C HIS A 245 5.26 -23.22 33.56
N PRO A 246 5.08 -23.98 32.47
CA PRO A 246 3.76 -24.36 31.98
C PRO A 246 2.99 -25.43 32.80
N ASP A 247 3.55 -25.93 33.90
CA ASP A 247 3.09 -27.19 34.52
C ASP A 247 1.88 -27.06 35.47
N ASP A 248 1.36 -25.85 35.72
CA ASP A 248 0.23 -25.63 36.64
C ASP A 248 -1.07 -25.20 35.92
N SER A 249 -1.44 -25.95 34.87
CA SER A 249 -2.75 -25.84 34.23
C SER A 249 -3.72 -26.94 34.71
N SER A 250 -4.20 -26.84 35.95
CA SER A 250 -5.35 -27.65 36.40
C SER A 250 -6.67 -27.00 35.95
N PRO A 251 -7.55 -27.68 35.19
CA PRO A 251 -8.76 -27.06 34.67
C PRO A 251 -9.90 -27.02 35.70
N THR A 252 -10.55 -25.85 35.76
CA THR A 252 -11.99 -25.67 36.02
C THR A 252 -12.63 -26.40 37.21
N LYS A 253 -12.87 -25.67 38.31
CA LYS A 253 -14.01 -25.94 39.21
C LYS A 253 -14.85 -24.68 39.44
N LEU A 254 -16.07 -24.72 38.92
CA LEU A 254 -17.15 -23.78 39.25
C LEU A 254 -18.01 -24.38 40.38
N LEU A 255 -18.64 -23.50 41.19
CA LEU A 255 -19.60 -23.78 42.27
C LEU A 255 -18.93 -24.38 43.54
N SER A 256 -19.23 -23.97 44.79
CA SER A 256 -20.33 -23.14 45.32
C SER A 256 -20.00 -22.48 46.70
N ARG A 257 -20.97 -21.72 47.24
CA ARG A 257 -20.99 -20.78 48.41
C ARG A 257 -20.36 -21.20 49.77
N PRO A 258 -20.16 -20.24 50.72
CA PRO A 258 -19.18 -20.34 51.81
C PRO A 258 -19.73 -20.71 53.21
N GLY A 259 -18.78 -21.04 54.10
CA GLY A 259 -18.90 -21.40 55.53
C GLY A 259 -17.90 -22.52 55.84
N THR A 260 -17.13 -22.55 56.93
CA THR A 260 -17.12 -21.71 58.13
C THR A 260 -15.75 -21.81 58.84
N SER A 261 -15.35 -20.73 59.53
CA SER A 261 -14.61 -20.77 60.81
C SER A 261 -13.17 -21.31 60.91
N THR A 262 -12.26 -20.35 61.15
CA THR A 262 -11.27 -20.32 62.26
C THR A 262 -10.08 -21.29 62.36
N SER A 263 -8.90 -20.65 62.52
CA SER A 263 -7.80 -21.01 63.45
C SER A 263 -6.88 -22.17 63.05
N ARG A 264 -5.57 -22.17 63.37
CA ARG A 264 -4.77 -21.21 64.17
C ARG A 264 -3.28 -21.30 63.73
N ARG A 265 -2.58 -20.17 63.65
CA ARG A 265 -1.09 -20.04 63.72
C ARG A 265 -0.65 -20.21 65.20
N PRO A 266 0.63 -20.08 65.63
CA PRO A 266 1.93 -20.08 64.93
C PRO A 266 3.04 -20.89 65.69
N SER A 267 4.32 -20.68 65.30
CA SER A 267 5.53 -20.66 66.17
C SER A 267 6.10 -22.00 66.69
N THR A 268 7.42 -22.19 66.94
CA THR A 268 8.59 -21.27 66.93
C THR A 268 9.94 -22.03 66.80
N ARG A 269 11.00 -21.34 66.33
CA ARG A 269 12.41 -21.26 66.85
C ARG A 269 12.85 -22.25 67.95
N HIS A 270 14.07 -22.79 68.09
CA HIS A 270 15.45 -22.68 67.51
C HIS A 270 16.13 -24.09 67.67
N GLY A 271 17.38 -24.43 67.27
CA GLY A 271 18.51 -23.75 66.59
C GLY A 271 19.84 -24.55 66.75
N GLU A 272 20.97 -23.94 66.37
CA GLU A 272 22.39 -24.36 66.60
C GLU A 272 22.97 -25.57 65.81
N ASN A 273 24.17 -25.35 65.23
CA ASN A 273 25.12 -26.26 64.57
C ASN A 273 26.27 -26.60 65.58
N PRO A 274 27.25 -27.53 65.36
CA PRO A 274 27.77 -28.01 64.06
C PRO A 274 28.23 -29.50 63.96
N ASP A 275 28.78 -29.82 62.77
CA ASP A 275 29.75 -30.89 62.39
C ASP A 275 29.41 -32.38 62.56
N SER A 276 29.21 -33.06 61.42
CA SER A 276 29.76 -34.39 61.09
C SER A 276 29.76 -34.57 59.56
N ASP A 277 30.83 -35.09 58.98
CA ASP A 277 30.91 -35.44 57.55
C ASP A 277 30.09 -36.69 57.21
N ASP A 278 29.44 -36.72 56.03
CA ASP A 278 29.60 -37.81 55.04
C ASP A 278 28.95 -37.47 53.68
N GLU A 279 29.42 -38.13 52.62
CA GLU A 279 29.22 -37.76 51.21
C GLU A 279 27.79 -37.96 50.65
N VAL A 280 27.29 -36.98 49.87
CA VAL A 280 26.35 -37.22 48.74
C VAL A 280 26.71 -36.34 47.55
N GLU A 281 26.68 -36.96 46.37
CA GLU A 281 26.94 -36.53 44.99
C GLU A 281 26.88 -35.02 44.61
N PRO A 282 27.69 -34.59 43.61
CA PRO A 282 27.62 -33.24 43.06
C PRO A 282 26.27 -33.01 42.37
N THR A 283 25.46 -32.13 42.96
CA THR A 283 24.26 -31.60 42.30
C THR A 283 24.67 -30.90 41.00
N VAL A 284 24.25 -31.49 39.88
CA VAL A 284 24.35 -30.86 38.55
C VAL A 284 23.71 -29.48 38.63
N PRO A 285 24.39 -28.39 38.27
CA PRO A 285 23.79 -27.06 38.27
C PRO A 285 22.57 -27.07 37.35
N VAL A 286 21.39 -26.80 37.89
CA VAL A 286 20.20 -26.56 37.08
C VAL A 286 20.50 -25.39 36.17
N GLU A 287 20.56 -25.64 34.85
CA GLU A 287 20.79 -24.60 33.86
C GLU A 287 19.67 -23.56 33.95
N THR A 288 19.96 -22.45 34.62
CA THR A 288 19.11 -21.26 34.52
C THR A 288 19.08 -20.84 33.06
N GLY A 289 17.87 -20.79 32.49
CA GLY A 289 17.69 -20.47 31.07
C GLY A 289 18.33 -19.13 30.69
N PRO A 290 18.48 -18.82 29.38
CA PRO A 290 19.36 -17.76 28.84
C PRO A 290 19.06 -16.31 29.26
N TYR A 291 18.11 -16.09 30.16
CA TYR A 291 17.70 -14.80 30.72
C TYR A 291 17.86 -14.70 32.24
N GLY A 292 18.42 -15.73 32.91
CA GLY A 292 18.58 -15.79 34.37
C GLY A 292 19.43 -14.67 34.99
N ASP A 293 20.30 -14.04 34.19
CA ASP A 293 21.18 -12.95 34.63
C ASP A 293 20.47 -11.58 34.83
N ILE A 294 19.20 -11.44 34.44
CA ILE A 294 18.49 -10.15 34.48
C ILE A 294 17.85 -9.96 35.86
N PRO A 295 18.23 -8.94 36.65
CA PRO A 295 17.65 -8.69 37.97
C PRO A 295 16.14 -8.41 37.92
N LYS A 296 15.42 -8.86 38.95
CA LYS A 296 14.01 -8.50 39.17
C LYS A 296 13.94 -7.17 39.93
N GLY A 297 13.62 -6.09 39.24
CA GLY A 297 13.51 -4.73 39.78
C GLY A 297 14.03 -3.66 38.82
N PRO A 298 14.09 -2.38 39.24
CA PRO A 298 14.61 -1.29 38.42
C PRO A 298 16.08 -1.51 38.04
N ILE A 299 16.38 -1.41 36.76
CA ILE A 299 17.73 -1.53 36.19
C ILE A 299 18.10 -0.19 35.56
N SER A 300 19.34 0.27 35.74
CA SER A 300 19.85 1.48 35.11
C SER A 300 21.16 1.21 34.36
N PHE A 301 21.35 1.93 33.26
CA PHE A 301 22.62 1.99 32.53
C PHE A 301 23.81 2.44 33.38
N SER A 302 23.58 3.18 34.48
CA SER A 302 24.63 3.63 35.40
C SER A 302 25.02 2.59 36.46
N THR A 303 24.15 1.60 36.76
CA THR A 303 24.37 0.61 37.82
C THR A 303 24.66 -0.79 37.29
N ASN A 304 23.99 -1.21 36.21
CA ASN A 304 24.25 -2.48 35.53
C ASN A 304 23.99 -2.35 34.01
N PRO A 305 24.93 -1.79 33.24
CA PRO A 305 24.76 -1.55 31.81
C PRO A 305 24.58 -2.83 31.00
N GLN A 306 25.17 -3.95 31.44
CA GLN A 306 25.05 -5.23 30.73
C GLN A 306 23.64 -5.84 30.87
N ALA A 307 23.04 -5.77 32.06
CA ALA A 307 21.65 -6.17 32.28
C ALA A 307 20.65 -5.20 31.61
N ALA A 308 20.93 -3.89 31.64
CA ALA A 308 20.09 -2.88 30.97
C ALA A 308 20.00 -3.14 29.46
N VAL A 309 21.15 -3.36 28.81
CA VAL A 309 21.22 -3.68 27.37
C VAL A 309 20.55 -5.02 27.06
N LYS A 310 20.70 -6.05 27.92
CA LYS A 310 19.98 -7.35 27.78
C LYS A 310 18.46 -7.17 27.85
N LEU A 311 17.93 -6.42 28.83
CA LEU A 311 16.50 -6.22 29.01
C LEU A 311 15.87 -5.39 27.86
N ILE A 312 16.55 -4.33 27.42
CA ILE A 312 16.11 -3.54 26.26
C ILE A 312 16.11 -4.40 24.99
N ASN A 313 17.14 -5.24 24.77
CA ASN A 313 17.18 -6.14 23.62
C ASN A 313 15.97 -7.09 23.62
N LEU A 314 15.64 -7.67 24.79
CA LEU A 314 14.48 -8.55 24.96
C LEU A 314 13.16 -7.82 24.64
N PHE A 315 12.96 -6.60 25.17
CA PHE A 315 11.74 -5.83 24.91
C PHE A 315 11.59 -5.44 23.43
N LEU A 316 12.66 -4.90 22.82
CA LEU A 316 12.67 -4.55 21.40
C LEU A 316 12.43 -5.81 20.54
N LEU A 317 13.04 -6.95 20.88
CA LEU A 317 12.78 -8.21 20.19
C LEU A 317 11.30 -8.63 20.31
N VAL A 318 10.69 -8.51 21.50
CA VAL A 318 9.26 -8.79 21.70
C VAL A 318 8.40 -7.86 20.83
N CYS A 319 8.68 -6.57 20.77
CA CYS A 319 7.95 -5.61 19.91
C CYS A 319 8.10 -5.93 18.41
N SER A 320 9.33 -6.21 17.94
CA SER A 320 9.61 -6.63 16.55
C SER A 320 8.88 -7.92 16.19
N LYS A 321 8.91 -8.95 17.07
CA LYS A 321 8.16 -10.20 16.87
C LYS A 321 6.65 -9.99 16.92
N LEU A 322 6.16 -9.08 17.76
CA LEU A 322 4.74 -8.77 17.87
C LEU A 322 4.20 -8.19 16.55
N GLU A 323 4.87 -7.20 15.96
CA GLU A 323 4.44 -6.61 14.69
C GLU A 323 4.56 -7.59 13.51
N LEU A 324 5.60 -8.44 13.49
CA LEU A 324 5.73 -9.51 12.51
C LEU A 324 4.58 -10.53 12.59
N LEU A 325 4.25 -11.01 13.80
CA LEU A 325 3.15 -11.97 13.97
C LEU A 325 1.78 -11.33 13.78
N LYS A 326 1.60 -10.06 14.16
CA LYS A 326 0.38 -9.27 13.93
C LYS A 326 0.08 -9.06 12.45
N THR A 327 1.11 -8.77 11.64
CA THR A 327 0.95 -8.64 10.18
C THR A 327 0.65 -9.99 9.51
N ASP A 328 1.34 -11.07 9.89
CA ASP A 328 1.14 -12.41 9.35
C ASP A 328 -0.22 -13.03 9.78
N TRP A 329 -0.61 -12.88 11.05
CA TRP A 329 -1.97 -13.16 11.54
C TRP A 329 -3.02 -12.36 10.78
N GLY A 330 -2.75 -11.08 10.57
CA GLY A 330 -3.58 -10.17 9.78
C GLY A 330 -3.84 -10.64 8.35
N CYS A 331 -2.78 -11.03 7.64
CA CYS A 331 -2.85 -11.59 6.31
C CYS A 331 -3.77 -12.84 6.27
N ARG A 332 -3.56 -13.79 7.20
CA ARG A 332 -4.42 -14.99 7.30
C ARG A 332 -5.87 -14.65 7.65
N LYS A 333 -6.10 -13.76 8.61
CA LYS A 333 -7.43 -13.37 9.10
C LYS A 333 -8.25 -12.66 8.01
N LEU A 334 -7.61 -11.82 7.20
CA LEU A 334 -8.25 -11.10 6.09
C LEU A 334 -8.25 -11.87 4.76
N GLY A 335 -7.55 -13.02 4.68
CA GLY A 335 -7.43 -13.81 3.46
C GLY A 335 -6.61 -13.14 2.35
N VAL A 336 -5.64 -12.30 2.71
CA VAL A 336 -4.78 -11.55 1.77
C VAL A 336 -3.32 -11.94 1.91
N ASN A 337 -2.54 -11.84 0.83
CA ASN A 337 -1.11 -12.14 0.87
C ASN A 337 -0.26 -11.01 1.49
N GLU A 338 -0.73 -9.76 1.44
CA GLU A 338 -0.01 -8.57 1.90
C GLU A 338 -0.99 -7.44 2.25
N ILE A 339 -0.68 -6.67 3.30
CA ILE A 339 -1.50 -5.54 3.79
C ILE A 339 -1.01 -4.24 3.15
N SER A 340 -1.30 -4.05 1.86
CA SER A 340 -0.76 -2.96 1.04
C SER A 340 -1.63 -1.69 0.95
N THR A 341 -2.75 -1.60 1.68
CA THR A 341 -3.66 -0.44 1.61
C THR A 341 -4.15 0.03 2.98
N SER A 342 -4.36 1.35 3.13
CA SER A 342 -4.90 1.98 4.35
C SER A 342 -6.25 1.40 4.79
N LYS A 343 -7.08 0.91 3.86
CA LYS A 343 -8.37 0.27 4.21
C LYS A 343 -8.13 -1.09 4.87
N LEU A 344 -7.28 -1.94 4.28
CA LEU A 344 -6.91 -3.23 4.86
C LEU A 344 -6.21 -3.06 6.21
N TYR A 345 -5.32 -2.06 6.34
CA TYR A 345 -4.65 -1.76 7.62
C TYR A 345 -5.65 -1.31 8.70
N ARG A 346 -6.64 -0.48 8.38
CA ARG A 346 -7.71 -0.15 9.34
C ARG A 346 -8.54 -1.36 9.74
N THR A 347 -8.90 -2.25 8.79
CA THR A 347 -9.61 -3.49 9.12
C THR A 347 -8.75 -4.43 9.98
N LEU A 348 -7.43 -4.52 9.72
CA LEU A 348 -6.47 -5.21 10.57
C LEU A 348 -6.51 -4.66 12.01
N CYS A 349 -6.35 -3.36 12.19
CA CYS A 349 -6.29 -2.74 13.51
C CYS A 349 -7.58 -2.97 14.30
N LYS A 350 -8.75 -2.90 13.65
CA LYS A 350 -10.05 -3.21 14.28
C LYS A 350 -10.13 -4.68 14.72
N ALA A 351 -9.78 -5.62 13.84
CA ALA A 351 -9.75 -7.05 14.18
C ALA A 351 -8.75 -7.34 15.33
N TYR A 352 -7.56 -6.73 15.29
CA TYR A 352 -6.54 -6.87 16.32
C TYR A 352 -6.99 -6.31 17.69
N LYS A 353 -7.64 -5.14 17.68
CA LYS A 353 -8.21 -4.51 18.88
C LYS A 353 -9.21 -5.45 19.57
N ILE A 354 -10.11 -6.05 18.81
CA ILE A 354 -11.20 -6.90 19.32
C ILE A 354 -10.72 -8.30 19.72
N GLU A 355 -9.91 -8.97 18.88
CA GLU A 355 -9.58 -10.40 19.10
C GLU A 355 -8.30 -10.63 19.92
N ILE A 356 -7.39 -9.66 19.99
CA ILE A 356 -6.10 -9.77 20.68
C ILE A 356 -6.03 -8.76 21.85
N LEU A 357 -6.12 -7.45 21.56
CA LEU A 357 -5.79 -6.40 22.52
C LEU A 357 -6.77 -6.36 23.69
N GLN A 358 -8.07 -6.28 23.40
CA GLN A 358 -9.14 -6.20 24.40
C GLN A 358 -9.15 -7.43 25.35
N PRO A 359 -9.08 -8.69 24.87
CA PRO A 359 -8.95 -9.86 25.74
C PRO A 359 -7.71 -9.81 26.64
N VAL A 360 -6.55 -9.38 26.10
CA VAL A 360 -5.31 -9.24 26.90
C VAL A 360 -5.47 -8.16 27.97
N TYR A 361 -6.02 -7.00 27.61
CA TYR A 361 -6.23 -5.90 28.55
C TYR A 361 -7.24 -6.28 29.64
N GLN A 362 -8.31 -6.99 29.29
CA GLN A 362 -9.26 -7.54 30.26
C GLN A 362 -8.58 -8.54 31.22
N GLN A 363 -7.79 -9.49 30.71
CA GLN A 363 -7.03 -10.44 31.54
C GLN A 363 -6.02 -9.75 32.47
N VAL A 364 -5.41 -8.66 32.03
CA VAL A 364 -4.48 -7.86 32.85
C VAL A 364 -5.27 -7.05 33.89
N ALA A 365 -6.32 -6.34 33.49
CA ALA A 365 -7.17 -5.56 34.39
C ALA A 365 -7.81 -6.41 35.50
N VAL A 366 -8.15 -7.68 35.22
CA VAL A 366 -8.60 -8.64 36.25
C VAL A 366 -7.56 -8.81 37.36
N LYS A 367 -6.25 -8.88 37.05
CA LYS A 367 -5.19 -8.95 38.08
C LYS A 367 -5.16 -7.72 38.99
N TYR A 368 -5.52 -6.56 38.46
CA TYR A 368 -5.54 -5.28 39.18
C TYR A 368 -6.94 -4.88 39.70
N GLY A 369 -7.91 -5.80 39.67
CA GLY A 369 -9.27 -5.58 40.20
C GLY A 369 -10.22 -4.79 39.29
N GLN A 370 -9.79 -4.37 38.10
CA GLN A 370 -10.56 -3.53 37.15
C GLN A 370 -11.20 -4.32 36.01
N GLY A 371 -11.28 -5.65 36.13
CA GLY A 371 -11.74 -6.54 35.06
C GLY A 371 -13.16 -6.26 34.54
N GLN A 372 -14.06 -5.72 35.37
CA GLN A 372 -15.43 -5.37 34.97
C GLN A 372 -15.49 -4.10 34.12
N GLU A 373 -14.64 -3.10 34.40
CA GLU A 373 -14.56 -1.85 33.64
C GLU A 373 -14.07 -2.13 32.22
N TYR A 374 -13.00 -2.92 32.07
CA TYR A 374 -12.46 -3.33 30.77
C TYR A 374 -13.38 -4.29 30.01
N ALA A 375 -14.20 -5.09 30.71
CA ALA A 375 -15.25 -5.88 30.07
C ALA A 375 -16.38 -5.00 29.50
N ALA A 376 -16.77 -3.92 30.19
CA ALA A 376 -17.80 -3.00 29.75
C ALA A 376 -17.32 -2.07 28.62
N LEU A 377 -16.08 -1.55 28.71
CA LEU A 377 -15.44 -0.78 27.64
C LEU A 377 -15.42 -1.54 26.31
N GLY A 378 -15.20 -2.85 26.37
CA GLY A 378 -15.23 -3.77 25.22
C GLY A 378 -16.56 -3.86 24.46
N ALA A 379 -17.65 -3.28 24.99
CA ALA A 379 -18.96 -3.21 24.34
C ALA A 379 -19.43 -1.77 24.04
N LEU A 380 -18.67 -0.75 24.47
CA LEU A 380 -19.08 0.66 24.46
C LEU A 380 -18.09 1.59 23.74
N VAL A 381 -16.83 1.20 23.58
CA VAL A 381 -15.79 2.03 22.95
C VAL A 381 -15.95 2.00 21.43
N SER A 382 -15.93 3.18 20.79
CA SER A 382 -15.95 3.31 19.33
C SER A 382 -14.75 2.59 18.71
N ASP A 383 -14.94 1.99 17.53
CA ASP A 383 -13.88 1.29 16.79
C ASP A 383 -12.58 2.11 16.69
N ASP A 384 -12.71 3.42 16.47
CA ASP A 384 -11.61 4.32 16.12
C ASP A 384 -10.96 5.01 17.34
N GLU A 385 -11.47 4.82 18.56
CA GLU A 385 -10.84 5.36 19.79
C GLU A 385 -9.72 4.44 20.31
N PRO A 386 -8.57 4.98 20.78
CA PRO A 386 -7.49 4.18 21.35
C PRO A 386 -7.91 3.57 22.70
N LEU A 387 -7.63 2.28 22.89
CA LEU A 387 -7.89 1.60 24.17
C LEU A 387 -6.76 1.90 25.15
N SER A 388 -7.06 2.61 26.23
CA SER A 388 -6.11 2.90 27.31
C SER A 388 -5.56 1.62 27.95
N SER A 389 -4.28 1.63 28.33
CA SER A 389 -3.64 0.54 29.08
C SER A 389 -4.19 0.45 30.51
N PRO A 390 -4.40 -0.75 31.08
CA PRO A 390 -4.78 -0.91 32.48
C PRO A 390 -3.76 -0.24 33.42
N PRO A 391 -4.17 0.68 34.31
CA PRO A 391 -3.25 1.36 35.22
C PRO A 391 -2.53 0.36 36.13
N GLY A 392 -1.20 0.50 36.23
CA GLY A 392 -0.33 -0.41 36.97
C GLY A 392 0.17 -1.62 36.17
N ALA A 393 -0.29 -1.83 34.93
CA ALA A 393 0.30 -2.78 34.01
C ALA A 393 1.58 -2.21 33.37
N THR A 394 2.60 -3.05 33.19
CA THR A 394 3.83 -2.68 32.48
C THR A 394 3.69 -2.96 30.98
N GLU A 395 4.27 -2.12 30.12
CA GLU A 395 4.19 -2.34 28.67
C GLU A 395 4.82 -3.69 28.26
N MET A 396 5.87 -4.13 28.96
CA MET A 396 6.46 -5.46 28.81
C MET A 396 5.44 -6.59 29.06
N GLU A 397 4.65 -6.55 30.14
CA GLU A 397 3.60 -7.56 30.37
C GLU A 397 2.52 -7.52 29.27
N LEU A 398 2.10 -6.32 28.85
CA LEU A 398 1.08 -6.15 27.81
C LEU A 398 1.55 -6.71 26.45
N LYS A 399 2.79 -6.43 26.02
CA LYS A 399 3.33 -6.92 24.74
C LYS A 399 3.57 -8.43 24.77
N VAL A 400 4.11 -8.97 25.85
CA VAL A 400 4.32 -10.43 26.00
C VAL A 400 3.00 -11.19 25.95
N LYS A 401 1.95 -10.72 26.63
CA LYS A 401 0.62 -11.35 26.56
C LYS A 401 -0.05 -11.23 25.19
N GLN A 402 0.10 -10.10 24.50
CA GLN A 402 -0.34 -9.96 23.11
C GLN A 402 0.38 -10.96 22.19
N LEU A 403 1.69 -11.17 22.40
CA LEU A 403 2.50 -12.12 21.64
C LEU A 403 2.03 -13.57 21.87
N ILE A 404 1.83 -13.97 23.13
CA ILE A 404 1.30 -15.30 23.49
C ILE A 404 -0.08 -15.51 22.84
N ARG A 405 -0.98 -14.52 22.93
CA ARG A 405 -2.33 -14.60 22.37
C ARG A 405 -2.35 -14.67 20.83
N LEU A 406 -1.40 -14.02 20.16
CA LEU A 406 -1.20 -14.17 18.73
C LEU A 406 -0.69 -15.56 18.37
N LEU A 407 0.28 -16.10 19.13
CA LEU A 407 0.82 -17.45 18.93
C LEU A 407 -0.29 -18.52 19.07
N GLU A 408 -1.07 -18.49 20.16
CA GLU A 408 -2.23 -19.38 20.35
C GLU A 408 -3.18 -19.38 19.14
N ASN A 409 -3.52 -18.19 18.62
CA ASN A 409 -4.41 -18.05 17.47
C ASN A 409 -3.77 -18.53 16.17
N LEU A 410 -2.48 -18.24 15.96
CA LEU A 410 -1.73 -18.69 14.79
C LEU A 410 -1.58 -20.22 14.77
N GLU A 411 -1.23 -20.83 15.91
CA GLU A 411 -1.20 -22.28 16.09
C GLU A 411 -2.56 -22.92 15.79
N CYS A 412 -3.67 -22.35 16.31
CA CYS A 412 -5.01 -22.79 15.94
C CYS A 412 -5.26 -22.76 14.42
N THR A 413 -4.85 -21.70 13.72
CA THR A 413 -4.99 -21.63 12.25
C THR A 413 -4.09 -22.63 11.52
N MET A 414 -2.86 -22.84 11.98
CA MET A 414 -1.91 -23.80 11.39
C MET A 414 -2.38 -25.25 11.59
N ILE A 415 -2.94 -25.58 12.76
CA ILE A 415 -3.57 -26.87 13.05
C ILE A 415 -4.77 -27.09 12.12
N TYR A 416 -5.63 -26.08 11.95
CA TYR A 416 -6.77 -26.15 11.04
C TYR A 416 -6.33 -26.38 9.57
N ASP A 417 -5.32 -25.65 9.10
CA ASP A 417 -4.77 -25.83 7.75
C ASP A 417 -4.09 -27.19 7.58
N ALA A 418 -3.43 -27.73 8.61
CA ALA A 418 -2.87 -29.07 8.62
C ALA A 418 -3.98 -30.15 8.54
N ILE A 419 -5.05 -30.03 9.34
CA ILE A 419 -6.22 -30.93 9.28
C ILE A 419 -6.89 -30.87 7.90
N LYS A 420 -7.03 -29.66 7.33
CA LYS A 420 -7.59 -29.44 5.99
C LYS A 420 -6.69 -30.03 4.90
N ARG A 421 -5.37 -29.96 5.06
CA ARG A 421 -4.40 -30.63 4.17
C ARG A 421 -4.53 -32.15 4.29
N ILE A 422 -4.48 -32.72 5.49
CA ILE A 422 -4.66 -34.16 5.73
C ILE A 422 -5.97 -34.66 5.11
N SER A 423 -7.05 -33.89 5.25
CA SER A 423 -8.36 -34.20 4.66
C SER A 423 -8.32 -34.22 3.13
N ARG A 424 -7.62 -33.27 2.49
CA ARG A 424 -7.40 -33.25 1.02
C ARG A 424 -6.57 -34.44 0.54
N GLU A 425 -5.42 -34.70 1.18
CA GLU A 425 -4.56 -35.85 0.82
C GLU A 425 -5.33 -37.17 1.02
N HIS A 426 -6.10 -37.30 2.11
CA HIS A 426 -6.97 -38.46 2.35
C HIS A 426 -8.05 -38.60 1.27
N THR A 427 -8.71 -37.52 0.85
CA THR A 427 -9.65 -37.55 -0.29
C THR A 427 -8.96 -37.97 -1.59
N LEU A 428 -7.72 -37.52 -1.83
CA LEU A 428 -6.94 -37.91 -2.99
C LEU A 428 -6.57 -39.41 -2.95
N VAL A 429 -6.13 -39.93 -1.81
CA VAL A 429 -5.92 -41.38 -1.58
C VAL A 429 -7.19 -42.19 -1.81
N VAL A 430 -8.34 -41.73 -1.31
CA VAL A 430 -9.62 -42.44 -1.49
C VAL A 430 -10.09 -42.40 -2.95
N SER A 431 -9.89 -41.30 -3.67
CA SER A 431 -10.24 -41.20 -5.08
C SER A 431 -9.34 -42.05 -5.99
N GLU A 432 -8.02 -42.04 -5.78
CA GLU A 432 -7.09 -42.92 -6.51
C GLU A 432 -7.30 -44.41 -6.17
N ARG A 433 -7.66 -44.74 -4.92
CA ARG A 433 -8.05 -46.11 -4.54
C ARG A 433 -9.36 -46.57 -5.19
N GLY A 434 -10.28 -45.63 -5.48
CA GLY A 434 -11.56 -45.90 -6.12
C GLY A 434 -11.51 -45.82 -7.65
N ARG A 435 -10.32 -45.82 -8.24
CA ARG A 435 -10.11 -45.62 -9.68
C ARG A 435 -9.81 -46.96 -10.37
N ASP A 436 -10.68 -47.35 -11.30
CA ASP A 436 -10.60 -48.62 -12.04
C ASP A 436 -9.64 -48.56 -13.26
N ASP A 437 -8.93 -47.45 -13.48
CA ASP A 437 -8.06 -47.25 -14.63
C ASP A 437 -6.75 -48.04 -14.52
N ALA A 438 -6.27 -48.61 -15.63
CA ALA A 438 -4.97 -49.26 -15.75
C ALA A 438 -3.78 -48.27 -15.80
N THR A 439 -3.76 -47.26 -14.93
CA THR A 439 -2.67 -46.26 -14.80
C THR A 439 -2.11 -46.23 -13.39
N LEU A 440 -0.82 -45.93 -13.25
CA LEU A 440 -0.19 -45.72 -11.95
C LEU A 440 -0.76 -44.46 -11.26
N PRO A 441 -0.96 -44.48 -9.93
CA PRO A 441 -1.51 -43.34 -9.19
C PRO A 441 -0.43 -42.29 -8.91
N THR A 442 0.07 -41.66 -9.98
CA THR A 442 1.18 -40.70 -9.96
C THR A 442 0.85 -39.41 -9.21
N ASP A 443 -0.41 -39.01 -9.14
CA ASP A 443 -0.85 -37.80 -8.42
C ASP A 443 -0.63 -37.90 -6.89
N LEU A 444 -0.55 -39.11 -6.31
CA LEU A 444 -0.14 -39.31 -4.91
C LEU A 444 1.33 -38.93 -4.63
N TRP A 445 2.19 -39.04 -5.64
CA TRP A 445 3.64 -38.82 -5.54
C TRP A 445 4.05 -37.44 -6.09
N LYS A 446 3.06 -36.68 -6.58
CA LYS A 446 3.24 -35.37 -7.19
C LYS A 446 3.54 -34.32 -6.13
N LYS A 447 4.68 -33.62 -6.27
CA LYS A 447 4.98 -32.47 -5.41
C LYS A 447 3.96 -31.36 -5.65
N THR A 448 3.47 -30.72 -4.59
CA THR A 448 2.44 -29.66 -4.63
C THR A 448 2.80 -28.44 -5.51
N ALA A 449 4.08 -28.27 -5.84
CA ALA A 449 4.57 -27.24 -6.76
C ALA A 449 4.41 -27.61 -8.26
N MET A 450 4.32 -28.90 -8.60
CA MET A 450 4.06 -29.37 -9.96
C MET A 450 2.57 -29.23 -10.25
N LYS A 451 2.21 -28.58 -11.36
CA LYS A 451 0.81 -28.41 -11.78
C LYS A 451 0.38 -29.44 -12.81
N GLU A 452 1.28 -29.82 -13.70
CA GLU A 452 1.05 -30.78 -14.78
C GLU A 452 0.79 -32.19 -14.23
N ASN A 453 -0.06 -32.97 -14.91
CA ASN A 453 -0.34 -34.37 -14.58
C ASN A 453 0.50 -35.27 -15.48
N CYS A 454 1.09 -36.33 -14.93
CA CYS A 454 1.86 -37.32 -15.68
C CYS A 454 1.15 -38.67 -15.55
N THR A 455 0.40 -39.08 -16.57
CA THR A 455 -0.31 -40.36 -16.61
C THR A 455 0.62 -41.44 -17.16
N ILE A 456 1.03 -42.39 -16.32
CA ILE A 456 1.86 -43.54 -16.72
C ILE A 456 0.97 -44.79 -16.70
N PRO A 457 0.87 -45.58 -17.78
CA PRO A 457 0.11 -46.83 -17.76
C PRO A 457 0.73 -47.83 -16.78
N LYS A 458 -0.12 -48.60 -16.07
CA LYS A 458 0.35 -49.68 -15.21
C LYS A 458 0.91 -50.80 -16.11
N PRO A 459 2.17 -51.22 -15.95
CA PRO A 459 2.70 -52.35 -16.69
C PRO A 459 2.14 -53.66 -16.12
N HIS A 460 1.51 -54.48 -16.96
CA HIS A 460 0.99 -55.80 -16.61
C HIS A 460 2.01 -56.93 -16.85
N LEU A 461 3.30 -56.63 -16.81
CA LEU A 461 4.40 -57.55 -17.16
C LEU A 461 4.35 -58.87 -16.38
N VAL A 462 4.02 -58.80 -15.08
CA VAL A 462 3.97 -59.98 -14.21
C VAL A 462 2.67 -60.75 -14.42
N GLU A 463 1.54 -60.06 -14.54
CA GLU A 463 0.25 -60.71 -14.81
C GLU A 463 0.24 -61.41 -16.18
N ASN A 464 0.74 -60.74 -17.23
CA ASN A 464 0.92 -61.31 -18.57
C ASN A 464 1.84 -62.53 -18.53
N PHE A 465 3.04 -62.40 -17.95
CA PHE A 465 4.00 -63.50 -17.88
C PHE A 465 3.48 -64.72 -17.12
N ILE A 466 2.76 -64.51 -16.01
CA ILE A 466 2.11 -65.62 -15.28
C ILE A 466 1.03 -66.26 -16.16
N GLN A 467 0.20 -65.45 -16.84
CA GLN A 467 -0.87 -65.96 -17.70
C GLN A 467 -0.33 -66.76 -18.90
N GLU A 468 0.82 -66.38 -19.45
CA GLU A 468 1.52 -67.13 -20.49
C GLU A 468 2.23 -68.36 -19.96
N LEU A 469 2.97 -68.26 -18.85
CA LEU A 469 3.63 -69.40 -18.24
C LEU A 469 2.62 -70.50 -17.90
N MET A 470 1.46 -70.13 -17.37
CA MET A 470 0.36 -71.04 -17.05
C MET A 470 -0.43 -71.53 -18.28
N SER A 471 -0.16 -71.06 -19.50
CA SER A 471 -0.89 -71.53 -20.69
C SER A 471 -0.51 -72.94 -21.15
N GLU A 472 0.73 -73.38 -20.93
CA GLU A 472 1.23 -74.72 -21.26
C GLU A 472 1.79 -75.47 -20.02
N HIS A 473 1.11 -75.34 -18.87
CA HIS A 473 1.50 -76.07 -17.65
C HIS A 473 1.03 -77.53 -17.68
N SER A 474 1.85 -78.45 -17.15
CA SER A 474 1.45 -79.83 -16.86
C SER A 474 1.48 -80.07 -15.35
N GLU A 475 0.30 -80.30 -14.78
CA GLU A 475 0.09 -80.54 -13.35
C GLU A 475 -0.03 -82.05 -13.08
N LYS A 476 0.82 -82.57 -12.18
CA LYS A 476 0.76 -83.96 -11.68
C LYS A 476 1.20 -83.98 -10.21
N ASP A 477 0.40 -84.59 -9.34
CA ASP A 477 0.73 -84.88 -7.93
C ASP A 477 1.48 -83.73 -7.20
N ASP A 478 0.82 -82.59 -7.01
CA ASP A 478 1.35 -81.36 -6.40
C ASP A 478 2.59 -80.75 -7.09
N ARG A 479 2.91 -81.16 -8.33
CA ARG A 479 4.01 -80.62 -9.13
C ARG A 479 3.54 -80.01 -10.43
N LEU A 480 3.75 -78.69 -10.55
CA LEU A 480 3.74 -77.96 -11.81
C LEU A 480 5.03 -78.23 -12.58
N THR A 481 4.89 -78.69 -13.82
CA THR A 481 6.02 -78.91 -14.75
C THR A 481 5.79 -78.14 -16.04
N PHE A 482 6.87 -77.56 -16.56
CA PHE A 482 6.90 -76.75 -17.79
C PHE A 482 7.95 -77.31 -18.72
N THR A 483 7.75 -77.21 -20.03
CA THR A 483 8.80 -77.55 -21.01
C THR A 483 9.87 -76.45 -21.00
N THR A 484 11.12 -76.83 -21.27
CA THR A 484 12.24 -75.87 -21.39
C THR A 484 12.06 -74.92 -22.57
N GLU A 485 11.36 -75.36 -23.62
CA GLU A 485 11.03 -74.56 -24.81
C GLU A 485 9.98 -73.50 -24.50
N HIS A 486 8.87 -73.87 -23.84
CA HIS A 486 7.84 -72.92 -23.39
C HIS A 486 8.40 -71.88 -22.42
N LEU A 487 9.17 -72.31 -21.42
CA LEU A 487 9.80 -71.39 -20.46
C LEU A 487 10.72 -70.38 -21.16
N ASN A 488 11.53 -70.82 -22.14
CA ASN A 488 12.37 -69.92 -22.92
C ASN A 488 11.54 -68.94 -23.76
N ASN A 489 10.44 -69.39 -24.39
CA ASN A 489 9.55 -68.53 -25.15
C ASN A 489 8.89 -67.45 -24.27
N CYS A 490 8.39 -67.81 -23.09
CA CYS A 490 7.86 -66.85 -22.11
C CYS A 490 8.94 -65.85 -21.64
N LEU A 491 10.18 -66.29 -21.40
CA LEU A 491 11.28 -65.41 -20.99
C LEU A 491 11.70 -64.44 -22.11
N VAL A 492 11.77 -64.90 -23.36
CA VAL A 492 12.03 -64.04 -24.53
C VAL A 492 10.90 -63.02 -24.70
N LYS A 493 9.65 -63.43 -24.54
CA LYS A 493 8.51 -62.53 -24.63
C LYS A 493 8.50 -61.48 -23.50
N LEU A 494 8.72 -61.89 -22.25
CA LEU A 494 8.90 -60.98 -21.11
C LEU A 494 10.03 -59.96 -21.34
N ALA A 495 11.16 -60.38 -21.90
CA ALA A 495 12.25 -59.47 -22.26
C ALA A 495 11.81 -58.46 -23.34
N SER A 496 11.05 -58.89 -24.35
CA SER A 496 10.52 -58.00 -25.39
C SER A 496 9.50 -57.00 -24.86
N GLU A 497 8.57 -57.42 -23.99
CA GLU A 497 7.59 -56.55 -23.36
C GLU A 497 8.25 -55.55 -22.40
N THR A 498 9.31 -55.98 -21.69
CA THR A 498 10.10 -55.10 -20.81
C THR A 498 10.80 -54.01 -21.61
N MET A 499 11.44 -54.35 -22.73
CA MET A 499 12.10 -53.38 -23.62
C MET A 499 11.10 -52.40 -24.25
N LEU A 500 9.91 -52.88 -24.65
CA LEU A 500 8.83 -52.02 -25.15
C LEU A 500 8.31 -51.08 -24.05
N ARG A 501 8.17 -51.57 -22.81
CA ARG A 501 7.79 -50.74 -21.66
C ARG A 501 8.81 -49.64 -21.39
N GLU A 502 10.10 -49.96 -21.37
CA GLU A 502 11.13 -48.94 -21.15
C GLU A 502 11.11 -47.89 -22.25
N ARG A 503 11.01 -48.29 -23.53
CA ARG A 503 10.86 -47.35 -24.64
C ARG A 503 9.66 -46.41 -24.47
N ASN A 504 8.49 -46.96 -24.17
CA ASN A 504 7.27 -46.17 -23.98
C ASN A 504 7.38 -45.23 -22.76
N CYS A 505 8.07 -45.65 -21.69
CA CYS A 505 8.39 -44.79 -20.55
C CYS A 505 9.32 -43.64 -20.97
N PHE A 506 10.40 -43.91 -21.71
CA PHE A 506 11.31 -42.88 -22.21
C PHE A 506 10.61 -41.86 -23.11
N GLU A 507 9.78 -42.31 -24.06
CA GLU A 507 9.00 -41.43 -24.93
C GLU A 507 8.00 -40.57 -24.11
N SER A 508 7.34 -41.16 -23.09
CA SER A 508 6.43 -40.44 -22.20
C SER A 508 7.14 -39.37 -21.35
N TYR A 509 8.31 -39.69 -20.79
CA TYR A 509 9.13 -38.72 -20.05
C TYR A 509 9.67 -37.61 -20.96
N ALA A 510 10.12 -37.95 -22.17
CA ALA A 510 10.61 -36.98 -23.14
C ALA A 510 9.51 -35.96 -23.51
N MET A 511 8.30 -36.42 -23.85
CA MET A 511 7.16 -35.52 -24.09
C MET A 511 6.79 -34.69 -22.85
N TYR A 512 6.86 -35.27 -21.65
CA TYR A 512 6.58 -34.55 -20.41
C TYR A 512 7.56 -33.37 -20.22
N TYR A 513 8.87 -33.63 -20.31
CA TYR A 513 9.88 -32.58 -20.17
C TYR A 513 9.83 -31.55 -21.30
N GLU A 514 9.53 -31.95 -22.55
CA GLU A 514 9.38 -31.00 -23.65
C GLU A 514 8.19 -30.06 -23.44
N ASN A 515 7.04 -30.59 -22.98
CA ASN A 515 5.86 -29.78 -22.67
C ASN A 515 6.11 -28.83 -21.49
N LEU A 516 6.78 -29.30 -20.42
CA LEU A 516 7.20 -28.46 -19.30
C LEU A 516 8.14 -27.33 -19.76
N LEU A 517 9.14 -27.63 -20.59
CA LEU A 517 10.06 -26.62 -21.15
C LEU A 517 9.33 -25.59 -22.01
N ARG A 518 8.41 -26.01 -22.88
CA ARG A 518 7.56 -25.11 -23.68
C ARG A 518 6.70 -24.21 -22.78
N HIS A 519 6.11 -24.76 -21.73
CA HIS A 519 5.29 -23.98 -20.78
C HIS A 519 6.12 -22.97 -19.99
N GLN A 520 7.30 -23.36 -19.49
CA GLN A 520 8.22 -22.44 -18.80
C GLN A 520 8.75 -21.34 -19.73
N HIS A 521 9.05 -21.66 -20.99
CA HIS A 521 9.46 -20.67 -21.99
C HIS A 521 8.33 -19.66 -22.29
N GLN A 522 7.08 -20.13 -22.39
CA GLN A 522 5.91 -19.26 -22.55
C GLN A 522 5.71 -18.34 -21.32
N LEU A 523 5.87 -18.87 -20.11
CA LEU A 523 5.82 -18.09 -18.88
C LEU A 523 6.93 -17.03 -18.82
N LEU A 524 8.16 -17.41 -19.17
CA LEU A 524 9.31 -16.50 -19.24
C LEU A 524 9.01 -15.34 -20.21
N TYR A 525 8.56 -15.65 -21.42
CA TYR A 525 8.21 -14.66 -22.44
C TYR A 525 7.12 -13.68 -21.97
N ILE A 526 6.09 -14.18 -21.26
CA ILE A 526 5.05 -13.31 -20.66
C ILE A 526 5.67 -12.39 -19.61
N ARG A 527 6.54 -12.89 -18.73
CA ARG A 527 7.24 -12.07 -17.72
C ARG A 527 8.19 -11.05 -18.35
N GLU A 528 8.89 -11.40 -19.41
CA GLU A 528 9.73 -10.47 -20.17
C GLU A 528 8.91 -9.33 -20.80
N GLN A 529 7.72 -9.62 -21.32
CA GLN A 529 6.79 -8.58 -21.78
C GLN A 529 6.24 -7.71 -20.65
N GLU A 530 5.88 -8.28 -19.50
CA GLU A 530 5.45 -7.52 -18.32
C GLU A 530 6.57 -6.58 -17.82
N ILE A 531 7.81 -7.08 -17.72
CA ILE A 531 8.98 -6.28 -17.34
C ILE A 531 9.19 -5.13 -18.34
N LYS A 532 9.12 -5.43 -19.64
CA LYS A 532 9.25 -4.39 -20.67
C LYS A 532 8.14 -3.33 -20.56
N GLN A 533 6.89 -3.75 -20.38
CA GLN A 533 5.77 -2.83 -20.17
C GLN A 533 5.98 -1.96 -18.92
N HIS A 534 6.51 -2.51 -17.83
CA HIS A 534 6.85 -1.74 -16.63
C HIS A 534 7.99 -0.74 -16.88
N LEU A 535 9.03 -1.10 -17.64
CA LEU A 535 10.11 -0.18 -18.03
C LEU A 535 9.58 0.98 -18.89
N ASP A 536 8.82 0.68 -19.94
CA ASP A 536 8.17 1.68 -20.81
C ASP A 536 7.26 2.61 -19.96
N THR A 537 6.58 2.06 -18.95
CA THR A 537 5.73 2.83 -18.02
C THR A 537 6.57 3.74 -17.12
N ILE A 538 7.72 3.28 -16.60
CA ILE A 538 8.62 4.07 -15.76
C ILE A 538 9.24 5.22 -16.57
N GLU A 539 9.69 4.96 -17.80
CA GLU A 539 10.23 5.99 -18.69
C GLU A 539 9.16 7.06 -19.01
N ALA A 540 7.93 6.64 -19.32
CA ALA A 540 6.82 7.56 -19.52
C ALA A 540 6.55 8.44 -18.27
N HIS A 541 6.51 7.86 -17.07
CA HIS A 541 6.34 8.62 -15.83
C HIS A 541 7.51 9.56 -15.55
N SER A 542 8.75 9.12 -15.80
CA SER A 542 9.94 9.98 -15.65
C SER A 542 9.95 11.15 -16.63
N SER A 543 9.44 10.96 -17.85
CA SER A 543 9.29 12.07 -18.81
C SER A 543 8.21 13.07 -18.37
N ALA A 544 7.11 12.59 -17.78
CA ALA A 544 6.04 13.43 -17.27
C ALA A 544 6.49 14.24 -16.05
N THR A 545 7.18 13.63 -15.08
CA THR A 545 7.67 14.35 -13.89
C THR A 545 8.70 15.41 -14.23
N VAL A 546 9.56 15.20 -15.23
CA VAL A 546 10.50 16.23 -15.72
C VAL A 546 9.73 17.43 -16.32
N VAL A 547 8.66 17.18 -17.08
CA VAL A 547 7.80 18.27 -17.60
C VAL A 547 7.11 19.01 -16.46
N ASP A 548 6.53 18.30 -15.49
CA ASP A 548 5.85 18.93 -14.34
C ASP A 548 6.81 19.78 -13.49
N VAL A 549 8.04 19.30 -13.25
CA VAL A 549 9.09 20.07 -12.55
C VAL A 549 9.49 21.30 -13.34
N HIS A 550 9.61 21.23 -14.67
CA HIS A 550 9.88 22.40 -15.51
C HIS A 550 8.74 23.42 -15.50
N CYS A 551 7.48 22.97 -15.48
CA CYS A 551 6.33 23.86 -15.33
C CYS A 551 6.34 24.57 -13.96
N GLN A 552 6.49 23.83 -12.86
CA GLN A 552 6.56 24.42 -11.51
C GLN A 552 7.73 25.40 -11.34
N LEU A 553 8.88 25.10 -11.96
CA LEU A 553 10.04 26.01 -11.97
C LEU A 553 9.76 27.28 -12.78
N ALA A 554 9.06 27.17 -13.92
CA ALA A 554 8.65 28.32 -14.72
C ALA A 554 7.64 29.19 -13.97
N ASP A 555 6.65 28.59 -13.31
CA ASP A 555 5.64 29.30 -12.51
C ASP A 555 6.29 30.08 -11.37
N ARG A 556 7.14 29.44 -10.56
CA ARG A 556 7.89 30.14 -9.48
C ARG A 556 8.87 31.18 -10.00
N SER A 557 9.53 30.93 -11.13
CA SER A 557 10.39 31.93 -11.75
C SER A 557 9.59 33.14 -12.26
N HIS A 558 8.34 32.94 -12.67
CA HIS A 558 7.43 34.02 -13.06
C HIS A 558 6.94 34.82 -11.84
N GLU A 559 6.55 34.16 -10.76
CA GLU A 559 6.19 34.80 -9.48
C GLU A 559 7.32 35.70 -8.96
N GLN A 560 8.55 35.20 -8.93
CA GLN A 560 9.73 35.99 -8.53
C GLN A 560 9.99 37.18 -9.48
N LEU A 561 9.73 37.02 -10.79
CA LEU A 561 9.81 38.10 -11.77
C LEU A 561 8.75 39.18 -11.54
N LEU A 562 7.54 38.80 -11.14
CA LEU A 562 6.48 39.73 -10.75
C LEU A 562 6.85 40.48 -9.47
N GLU A 563 7.38 39.80 -8.45
CA GLU A 563 7.87 40.43 -7.21
C GLU A 563 9.01 41.43 -7.50
N ILE A 564 10.03 41.02 -8.27
CA ILE A 564 11.12 41.91 -8.72
C ILE A 564 10.56 43.12 -9.47
N THR A 565 9.51 42.95 -10.27
CA THR A 565 8.86 44.05 -11.02
C THR A 565 8.12 45.00 -10.09
N ALA A 566 7.38 44.47 -9.10
CA ALA A 566 6.71 45.28 -8.07
C ALA A 566 7.72 46.07 -7.21
N LEU A 567 8.83 45.44 -6.80
CA LEU A 567 9.92 46.10 -6.06
C LEU A 567 10.59 47.20 -6.90
N ARG A 568 10.82 46.96 -8.20
CA ARG A 568 11.32 47.99 -9.13
C ARG A 568 10.36 49.17 -9.27
N ALA A 569 9.05 48.91 -9.35
CA ALA A 569 8.03 49.96 -9.37
C ALA A 569 8.03 50.78 -8.06
N LYS A 570 8.10 50.12 -6.90
CA LYS A 570 8.18 50.81 -5.60
C LYS A 570 9.44 51.67 -5.48
N ILE A 571 10.59 51.19 -5.98
CA ILE A 571 11.84 51.98 -6.03
C ILE A 571 11.69 53.21 -6.95
N ALA A 572 10.98 53.08 -8.07
CA ALA A 572 10.71 54.22 -8.96
C ALA A 572 9.81 55.27 -8.29
N GLU A 573 8.71 54.84 -7.66
CA GLU A 573 7.79 55.70 -6.90
C GLU A 573 8.50 56.47 -5.77
N MET A 574 9.36 55.79 -4.99
CA MET A 574 10.15 56.44 -3.93
C MET A 574 11.15 57.45 -4.50
N ARG A 575 11.77 57.16 -5.64
CA ARG A 575 12.69 58.10 -6.31
C ARG A 575 11.96 59.34 -6.84
N GLU A 576 10.75 59.17 -7.39
CA GLU A 576 9.91 60.28 -7.84
C GLU A 576 9.43 61.13 -6.66
N SER A 577 9.02 60.50 -5.55
CA SER A 577 8.68 61.20 -4.30
C SER A 577 9.86 62.05 -3.78
N LEU A 578 11.07 61.49 -3.76
CA LEU A 578 12.28 62.20 -3.34
C LEU A 578 12.62 63.38 -4.29
N MET A 579 12.53 63.18 -5.60
CA MET A 579 12.70 64.24 -6.60
C MET A 579 11.69 65.39 -6.42
N ASN A 580 10.43 65.06 -6.11
CA ASN A 580 9.39 66.05 -5.87
C ASN A 580 9.64 66.83 -4.57
N GLN A 581 10.02 66.16 -3.48
CA GLN A 581 10.43 66.81 -2.23
C GLN A 581 11.64 67.73 -2.42
N GLU A 582 12.64 67.29 -3.19
CA GLU A 582 13.82 68.12 -3.51
C GLU A 582 13.42 69.35 -4.32
N LYS A 583 12.52 69.21 -5.29
CA LYS A 583 11.97 70.33 -6.07
C LYS A 583 11.20 71.31 -5.17
N GLU A 584 10.35 70.84 -4.27
CA GLU A 584 9.64 71.68 -3.30
C GLU A 584 10.60 72.46 -2.41
N LEU A 585 11.63 71.79 -1.85
CA LEU A 585 12.64 72.44 -1.03
C LEU A 585 13.39 73.52 -1.83
N ARG A 586 13.75 73.24 -3.08
CA ARG A 586 14.40 74.22 -3.97
C ARG A 586 13.50 75.43 -4.28
N GLU A 587 12.20 75.24 -4.49
CA GLU A 587 11.27 76.37 -4.71
C GLU A 587 10.99 77.16 -3.42
N ARG A 588 10.87 76.51 -2.24
CA ARG A 588 10.78 77.23 -0.95
C ARG A 588 12.01 78.09 -0.72
N ILE A 589 13.20 77.51 -0.89
CA ILE A 589 14.49 78.23 -0.77
C ILE A 589 14.53 79.42 -1.73
N LYS A 590 14.12 79.27 -3.00
CA LYS A 590 14.04 80.40 -3.95
C LYS A 590 13.05 81.47 -3.50
N SER A 591 11.88 81.09 -2.99
CA SER A 591 10.87 82.02 -2.48
C SER A 591 11.40 82.82 -1.29
N ASP A 592 12.02 82.16 -0.32
CA ASP A 592 12.60 82.80 0.86
C ASP A 592 13.75 83.74 0.48
N PHE A 593 14.64 83.32 -0.44
CA PHE A 593 15.68 84.20 -0.98
C PHE A 593 15.11 85.37 -1.78
N ALA A 594 14.07 85.17 -2.59
CA ALA A 594 13.43 86.24 -3.36
C ALA A 594 12.78 87.28 -2.44
N SER A 595 12.09 86.82 -1.38
CA SER A 595 11.51 87.67 -0.33
C SER A 595 12.59 88.49 0.37
N LEU A 596 13.67 87.86 0.84
CA LEU A 596 14.79 88.54 1.51
C LEU A 596 15.50 89.54 0.58
N VAL A 597 15.68 89.19 -0.70
CA VAL A 597 16.27 90.09 -1.70
C VAL A 597 15.35 91.28 -1.97
N GLN A 598 14.03 91.08 -2.05
CA GLN A 598 13.05 92.15 -2.22
C GLN A 598 13.00 93.08 -1.01
N GLU A 599 13.08 92.54 0.21
CA GLU A 599 13.19 93.31 1.45
C GLU A 599 14.49 94.13 1.50
N LEU A 600 15.63 93.51 1.16
CA LEU A 600 16.93 94.19 1.07
C LEU A 600 16.90 95.32 0.04
N PHE A 601 16.33 95.09 -1.15
CA PHE A 601 16.14 96.16 -2.14
C PHE A 601 15.25 97.28 -1.61
N SER A 602 14.14 96.96 -0.94
CA SER A 602 13.24 97.95 -0.31
C SER A 602 13.98 98.81 0.72
N ASN A 603 14.76 98.17 1.60
CA ASN A 603 15.57 98.84 2.62
C ASN A 603 16.69 99.70 2.00
N CYS A 604 17.38 99.21 0.96
CA CYS A 604 18.36 99.99 0.21
C CYS A 604 17.73 101.19 -0.51
N PHE A 605 16.54 101.06 -1.10
CA PHE A 605 15.82 102.18 -1.71
C PHE A 605 15.37 103.20 -0.66
N SER A 606 14.84 102.75 0.49
CA SER A 606 14.48 103.61 1.62
C SER A 606 15.68 104.40 2.13
N MET A 607 16.81 103.73 2.39
CA MET A 607 18.05 104.36 2.84
C MET A 607 18.62 105.33 1.79
N LYS A 608 18.58 104.98 0.50
CA LYS A 608 18.98 105.85 -0.60
C LYS A 608 18.11 107.11 -0.70
N ASN A 609 16.79 106.97 -0.57
CA ASN A 609 15.88 108.11 -0.57
C ASN A 609 16.17 109.03 0.62
N ARG A 610 16.43 108.46 1.80
CA ARG A 610 16.79 109.24 3.00
C ARG A 610 18.14 109.97 2.84
N PHE A 611 19.14 109.35 2.21
CA PHE A 611 20.39 110.03 1.85
C PHE A 611 20.17 111.15 0.81
N GLU A 612 19.27 110.96 -0.15
CA GLU A 612 18.93 111.99 -1.14
C GLU A 612 18.16 113.16 -0.50
N GLU A 613 17.26 112.89 0.44
CA GLU A 613 16.60 113.89 1.28
C GLU A 613 17.62 114.68 2.11
N PHE A 614 18.56 114.01 2.80
CA PHE A 614 19.65 114.68 3.51
C PHE A 614 20.55 115.50 2.57
N ARG A 615 20.83 115.01 1.35
CA ARG A 615 21.63 115.71 0.34
C ARG A 615 20.93 116.98 -0.17
N LEU A 616 19.62 116.90 -0.39
CA LEU A 616 18.79 118.04 -0.79
C LEU A 616 18.66 119.06 0.35
N PHE A 617 18.44 118.59 1.59
CA PHE A 617 18.40 119.44 2.79
C PHE A 617 19.72 120.18 2.98
N LEU A 618 20.86 119.48 2.96
CA LEU A 618 22.19 120.10 3.08
C LEU A 618 22.49 121.07 1.94
N HIS A 619 22.04 120.76 0.71
CA HIS A 619 22.20 121.66 -0.42
C HIS A 619 21.37 122.94 -0.24
N ASP A 620 20.10 122.83 0.16
CA ASP A 620 19.25 124.00 0.41
C ASP A 620 19.78 124.85 1.59
N ASP A 621 20.23 124.22 2.69
CA ASP A 621 20.86 124.88 3.87
C ASP A 621 22.15 125.62 3.52
N VAL A 622 23.08 124.98 2.81
CA VAL A 622 24.31 125.64 2.31
C VAL A 622 23.98 126.77 1.33
N HIS A 623 22.94 126.62 0.50
CA HIS A 623 22.54 127.66 -0.44
C HIS A 623 21.90 128.86 0.28
N GLU A 624 21.10 128.63 1.32
CA GLU A 624 20.54 129.66 2.19
C GLU A 624 21.64 130.40 2.95
N GLY A 625 22.57 129.68 3.60
CA GLY A 625 23.73 130.27 4.26
C GLY A 625 24.63 131.08 3.31
N LEU A 626 24.87 130.61 2.08
CA LEU A 626 25.61 131.37 1.06
C LEU A 626 24.85 132.64 0.65
N ASN A 627 23.52 132.58 0.56
CA ASN A 627 22.67 133.72 0.27
C ASN A 627 22.66 134.73 1.42
N ASP A 628 22.71 134.29 2.69
CA ASP A 628 22.87 135.17 3.85
C ASP A 628 24.23 135.84 3.90
N VAL A 629 25.32 135.10 3.64
CA VAL A 629 26.66 135.71 3.51
C VAL A 629 26.68 136.73 2.36
N ARG A 630 26.03 136.43 1.23
CA ARG A 630 25.91 137.39 0.11
C ARG A 630 25.07 138.61 0.47
N ARG A 631 23.92 138.44 1.15
CA ARG A 631 23.09 139.54 1.68
C ARG A 631 23.92 140.43 2.60
N LYS A 632 24.57 139.83 3.60
CA LYS A 632 25.40 140.53 4.60
C LYS A 632 26.60 141.26 3.96
N ALA A 633 27.28 140.64 2.99
CA ALA A 633 28.35 141.28 2.24
C ALA A 633 27.86 142.48 1.41
N VAL A 634 26.69 142.39 0.76
CA VAL A 634 26.05 143.52 0.06
C VAL A 634 25.67 144.63 1.04
N GLU A 635 25.17 144.27 2.21
CA GLU A 635 24.74 145.21 3.25
C GLU A 635 25.92 145.90 3.95
N ASP A 636 27.04 145.20 4.15
CA ASP A 636 28.28 145.78 4.66
C ASP A 636 29.02 146.60 3.58
N MET A 637 28.96 146.21 2.30
CA MET A 637 29.37 147.06 1.18
C MET A 637 28.51 148.33 1.08
N LYS A 638 27.22 148.25 1.37
CA LYS A 638 26.32 149.41 1.45
C LYS A 638 26.71 150.34 2.60
N LYS A 639 26.94 149.82 3.80
CA LYS A 639 27.44 150.60 4.96
C LYS A 639 28.83 151.21 4.71
N LEU A 640 29.70 150.53 3.97
CA LEU A 640 31.00 151.07 3.52
C LEU A 640 30.83 152.21 2.52
N ARG A 641 29.87 152.13 1.59
CA ARG A 641 29.51 153.26 0.69
C ARG A 641 28.94 154.45 1.45
N GLU A 642 28.01 154.21 2.37
CA GLU A 642 27.41 155.24 3.22
C GLU A 642 28.45 155.98 4.08
N LYS A 643 29.54 155.30 4.48
CA LYS A 643 30.66 155.90 5.24
C LYS A 643 31.76 156.54 4.39
N SER A 644 31.82 156.31 3.07
CA SER A 644 32.95 156.74 2.21
C SER A 644 32.65 157.91 1.28
N GLY A 645 31.43 158.43 1.23
CA GLY A 645 31.11 159.73 0.61
C GLY A 645 31.34 159.83 -0.90
N THR A 646 31.55 158.72 -1.61
CA THR A 646 31.81 158.70 -3.06
C THR A 646 30.55 158.43 -3.87
N LEU A 647 29.87 159.51 -4.29
CA LEU A 647 28.81 159.45 -5.28
C LEU A 647 29.39 159.38 -6.71
N LYS A 648 29.14 158.27 -7.40
CA LYS A 648 29.25 158.14 -8.87
C LYS A 648 28.06 157.34 -9.38
N GLU A 649 27.13 158.00 -10.07
CA GLU A 649 25.87 157.41 -10.56
C GLU A 649 26.08 156.22 -11.52
N GLU A 650 27.17 156.22 -12.30
CA GLU A 650 27.57 155.09 -13.16
C GLU A 650 27.67 153.76 -12.38
N SER A 651 28.11 153.82 -11.12
CA SER A 651 28.24 152.64 -10.27
C SER A 651 26.90 152.14 -9.73
N GLU A 652 25.87 152.99 -9.62
CA GLU A 652 24.53 152.55 -9.23
C GLU A 652 23.80 151.88 -10.41
N ALA A 653 23.91 152.45 -11.62
CA ALA A 653 23.33 151.87 -12.82
C ALA A 653 23.87 150.44 -13.08
N ALA A 654 25.20 150.26 -12.96
CA ALA A 654 25.82 148.94 -13.04
C ALA A 654 25.34 147.99 -11.94
N SER A 655 25.19 148.47 -10.70
CA SER A 655 24.71 147.65 -9.58
C SER A 655 23.25 147.22 -9.75
N ARG A 656 22.37 148.11 -10.22
CA ARG A 656 20.97 147.78 -10.54
C ARG A 656 20.88 146.77 -11.69
N GLN A 657 21.74 146.89 -12.71
CA GLN A 657 21.80 145.91 -13.81
C GLN A 657 22.28 144.53 -13.33
N VAL A 658 23.26 144.47 -12.41
CA VAL A 658 23.72 143.22 -11.80
C VAL A 658 22.63 142.59 -10.92
N LEU A 659 21.89 143.38 -10.14
CA LEU A 659 20.75 142.90 -9.36
C LEU A 659 19.63 142.35 -10.25
N ALA A 660 19.23 143.07 -11.31
CA ALA A 660 18.22 142.60 -12.25
C ALA A 660 18.63 141.28 -12.95
N LYS A 661 19.91 141.15 -13.35
CA LYS A 661 20.46 139.88 -13.87
C LYS A 661 20.46 138.78 -12.81
N SER A 662 20.77 139.10 -11.54
CA SER A 662 20.71 138.14 -10.43
C SER A 662 19.29 137.65 -10.15
N GLU A 663 18.28 138.51 -10.23
CA GLU A 663 16.87 138.12 -10.09
C GLU A 663 16.39 137.27 -11.28
N GLN A 664 16.86 137.56 -12.50
CA GLN A 664 16.57 136.74 -13.67
C GLN A 664 17.21 135.36 -13.56
N ILE A 665 18.45 135.27 -13.06
CA ILE A 665 19.10 133.99 -12.71
C ILE A 665 18.30 133.24 -11.64
N ARG A 666 17.79 133.93 -10.60
CA ARG A 666 16.94 133.31 -9.57
C ARG A 666 15.66 132.71 -10.17
N ARG A 667 14.97 133.42 -11.07
CA ARG A 667 13.79 132.88 -11.76
C ARG A 667 14.11 131.61 -12.55
N PHE A 668 15.21 131.62 -13.31
CA PHE A 668 15.66 130.41 -14.02
C PHE A 668 16.06 129.28 -13.07
N GLN A 669 16.64 129.56 -11.90
CA GLN A 669 16.95 128.55 -10.88
C GLN A 669 15.67 127.94 -10.26
N GLU A 670 14.64 128.76 -10.01
CA GLU A 670 13.35 128.31 -9.49
C GLU A 670 12.55 127.51 -10.52
N GLU A 671 12.52 127.96 -11.77
CA GLU A 671 11.97 127.20 -12.91
C GLU A 671 12.69 125.86 -13.07
N ASN A 672 14.02 125.83 -12.96
CA ASN A 672 14.80 124.60 -13.06
C ASN A 672 14.59 123.66 -11.86
N LYS A 673 14.41 124.20 -10.63
CA LYS A 673 13.99 123.41 -9.44
C LYS A 673 12.60 122.79 -9.67
N HIS A 674 11.66 123.53 -10.25
CA HIS A 674 10.32 123.05 -10.56
C HIS A 674 10.30 122.00 -11.70
N LEU A 675 11.04 122.24 -12.79
CA LEU A 675 11.22 121.28 -13.88
C LEU A 675 11.89 119.98 -13.39
N GLY A 676 12.87 120.08 -12.50
CA GLY A 676 13.48 118.94 -11.83
C GLY A 676 12.46 118.09 -11.07
N GLN A 677 11.60 118.73 -10.25
CA GLN A 677 10.52 118.04 -9.53
C GLN A 677 9.52 117.35 -10.47
N LEU A 678 9.11 118.02 -11.55
CA LEU A 678 8.23 117.43 -12.58
C LEU A 678 8.88 116.23 -13.28
N PHE A 679 10.17 116.32 -13.61
CA PHE A 679 10.93 115.22 -14.22
C PHE A 679 11.02 114.01 -13.29
N PHE A 680 11.32 114.22 -11.99
CA PHE A 680 11.28 113.14 -11.00
C PHE A 680 9.89 112.50 -10.89
N LYS A 681 8.81 113.30 -10.88
CA LYS A 681 7.43 112.80 -10.84
C LYS A 681 7.09 111.94 -12.08
N ILE A 682 7.51 112.36 -13.27
CA ILE A 682 7.35 111.58 -14.52
C ILE A 682 8.17 110.27 -14.46
N LYS A 683 9.42 110.33 -13.98
CA LYS A 683 10.29 109.15 -13.84
C LYS A 683 9.70 108.12 -12.87
N THR A 684 9.19 108.56 -11.73
CA THR A 684 8.47 107.69 -10.77
C THR A 684 7.20 107.10 -11.40
N MET A 685 6.37 107.92 -12.06
CA MET A 685 5.17 107.43 -12.74
C MET A 685 5.48 106.39 -13.82
N ASN A 686 6.54 106.57 -14.60
CA ASN A 686 6.95 105.61 -15.63
C ASN A 686 7.46 104.30 -15.02
N ASN A 687 8.21 104.34 -13.91
CA ASN A 687 8.57 103.15 -13.15
C ASN A 687 7.31 102.40 -12.67
N TRP A 688 6.34 103.10 -12.07
CA TRP A 688 5.09 102.51 -11.61
C TRP A 688 4.27 101.88 -12.74
N LYS A 689 4.19 102.54 -13.91
CA LYS A 689 3.57 101.96 -15.12
C LYS A 689 4.27 100.68 -15.56
N ARG A 690 5.62 100.66 -15.56
CA ARG A 690 6.42 99.48 -15.94
C ARG A 690 6.24 98.32 -14.96
N THR A 691 6.26 98.58 -13.65
CA THR A 691 6.00 97.56 -12.62
C THR A 691 4.58 97.00 -12.71
N ARG A 692 3.56 97.86 -12.92
CA ARG A 692 2.17 97.39 -13.06
C ARG A 692 1.94 96.56 -14.33
N LEU A 693 2.61 96.90 -15.44
CA LEU A 693 2.61 96.07 -16.64
C LEU A 693 3.31 94.72 -16.40
N PHE A 694 4.46 94.73 -15.74
CA PHE A 694 5.20 93.51 -15.39
C PHE A 694 4.35 92.56 -14.53
N ILE A 695 3.73 93.05 -13.46
CA ILE A 695 2.84 92.26 -12.59
C ILE A 695 1.69 91.64 -13.41
N ARG A 696 0.95 92.46 -14.18
CA ARG A 696 -0.15 91.94 -15.03
C ARG A 696 0.29 90.83 -15.99
N TYR A 697 1.46 90.96 -16.61
CA TYR A 697 1.98 89.91 -17.49
C TYR A 697 2.46 88.68 -16.71
N HIS A 698 3.02 88.85 -15.51
CA HIS A 698 3.38 87.75 -14.61
C HIS A 698 2.13 86.94 -14.23
N ASP A 699 1.13 87.60 -13.63
CA ASP A 699 -0.13 86.99 -13.18
C ASP A 699 -0.84 86.26 -14.34
N SER A 700 -0.84 86.86 -15.54
CA SER A 700 -1.44 86.26 -16.73
C SER A 700 -0.68 85.03 -17.24
N VAL A 701 0.65 85.00 -17.12
CA VAL A 701 1.47 83.83 -17.50
C VAL A 701 1.34 82.71 -16.47
N GLU A 702 1.22 83.07 -15.19
CA GLU A 702 1.03 82.15 -14.09
C GLU A 702 -0.35 81.46 -14.17
N SER A 703 -1.43 82.24 -14.33
CA SER A 703 -2.79 81.72 -14.54
C SER A 703 -2.90 80.79 -15.77
N LEU A 704 -2.29 81.14 -16.90
CA LEU A 704 -2.27 80.27 -18.09
C LEU A 704 -1.48 78.97 -17.88
N ARG A 705 -0.46 78.96 -17.01
CA ARG A 705 0.26 77.73 -16.62
C ARG A 705 -0.60 76.86 -15.72
N GLU A 706 -1.29 77.44 -14.74
CA GLU A 706 -2.20 76.70 -13.87
C GLU A 706 -3.35 76.05 -14.66
N GLU A 707 -3.92 76.76 -15.64
CA GLU A 707 -4.92 76.20 -16.55
C GLU A 707 -4.36 75.05 -17.41
N ALA A 708 -3.15 75.20 -17.95
CA ALA A 708 -2.48 74.13 -18.71
C ALA A 708 -2.19 72.88 -17.85
N ASP A 709 -1.70 73.07 -16.62
CA ASP A 709 -1.43 71.97 -15.68
C ASP A 709 -2.72 71.34 -15.12
N LYS A 710 -3.83 72.10 -15.05
CA LYS A 710 -5.16 71.56 -14.75
C LYS A 710 -5.68 70.71 -15.92
N ALA A 711 -5.69 71.23 -17.15
CA ALA A 711 -6.13 70.50 -18.34
C ALA A 711 -5.30 69.22 -18.57
N LYS A 712 -3.99 69.26 -18.28
CA LYS A 712 -3.10 68.10 -18.33
C LYS A 712 -3.50 67.02 -17.32
N ARG A 713 -3.87 67.39 -16.08
CA ARG A 713 -4.37 66.44 -15.06
C ARG A 713 -5.71 65.82 -15.47
N GLU A 714 -6.64 66.62 -15.98
CA GLU A 714 -7.94 66.14 -16.47
C GLU A 714 -7.78 65.14 -17.63
N CYS A 715 -6.87 65.42 -18.57
CA CYS A 715 -6.53 64.51 -19.66
C CYS A 715 -5.95 63.17 -19.17
N LEU A 716 -5.09 63.20 -18.15
CA LEU A 716 -4.52 61.99 -17.55
C LEU A 716 -5.56 61.14 -16.82
N GLU A 717 -6.51 61.75 -16.10
CA GLU A 717 -7.58 61.00 -15.42
C GLU A 717 -8.55 60.35 -16.43
N VAL A 718 -8.91 61.06 -17.51
CA VAL A 718 -9.69 60.48 -18.61
C VAL A 718 -8.96 59.30 -19.25
N LYS A 719 -7.63 59.41 -19.45
CA LYS A 719 -6.82 58.31 -19.97
C LYS A 719 -6.81 57.11 -19.02
N LYS A 720 -6.59 57.33 -17.73
CA LYS A 720 -6.61 56.28 -16.69
C LYS A 720 -7.95 55.52 -16.70
N ILE A 721 -9.07 56.23 -16.75
CA ILE A 721 -10.42 55.62 -16.84
C ILE A 721 -10.60 54.81 -18.14
N ALA A 722 -9.95 55.20 -19.24
CA ALA A 722 -9.96 54.43 -20.49
C ALA A 722 -9.10 53.16 -20.37
N ASP A 723 -7.90 53.26 -19.81
CA ASP A 723 -6.98 52.14 -19.58
C ASP A 723 -7.61 51.09 -18.63
N GLU A 724 -8.30 51.54 -17.56
CA GLU A 724 -9.07 50.67 -16.64
C GLU A 724 -10.19 49.90 -17.36
N LYS A 725 -10.95 50.57 -18.25
CA LYS A 725 -11.99 49.93 -19.07
C LYS A 725 -11.40 48.91 -20.05
N GLU A 726 -10.24 49.19 -20.64
CA GLU A 726 -9.57 48.24 -21.53
C GLU A 726 -9.16 46.96 -20.79
N ILE A 727 -8.71 47.09 -19.53
CA ILE A 727 -8.38 45.94 -18.66
C ILE A 727 -9.64 45.11 -18.37
N LEU A 728 -10.75 45.75 -17.99
CA LEU A 728 -12.03 45.06 -17.73
C LEU A 728 -12.52 44.28 -18.96
N PHE A 729 -12.54 44.90 -20.15
CA PHE A 729 -12.94 44.21 -21.38
C PHE A 729 -12.02 43.05 -21.75
N LYS A 730 -10.70 43.13 -21.46
CA LYS A 730 -9.78 42.00 -21.63
C LYS A 730 -10.09 40.85 -20.67
N GLN A 731 -10.46 41.16 -19.42
CA GLN A 731 -10.86 40.16 -18.42
C GLN A 731 -12.18 39.47 -18.82
N GLU A 732 -13.20 40.23 -19.23
CA GLU A 732 -14.46 39.71 -19.75
C GLU A 732 -14.24 38.81 -20.98
N GLN A 733 -13.42 39.25 -21.95
CA GLN A 733 -13.08 38.44 -23.12
C GLN A 733 -12.37 37.13 -22.74
N ALA A 734 -11.49 37.15 -21.74
CA ALA A 734 -10.83 35.95 -21.24
C ALA A 734 -11.81 34.99 -20.55
N ALA A 735 -12.72 35.51 -19.72
CA ALA A 735 -13.76 34.73 -19.06
C ALA A 735 -14.71 34.07 -20.09
N LEU A 736 -15.17 34.82 -21.09
CA LEU A 736 -16.01 34.30 -22.17
C LEU A 736 -15.31 33.23 -23.01
N ARG A 737 -14.01 33.39 -23.31
CA ARG A 737 -13.21 32.35 -23.99
C ARG A 737 -13.10 31.08 -23.15
N LYS A 738 -12.90 31.21 -21.83
CA LYS A 738 -12.84 30.06 -20.91
C LYS A 738 -14.18 29.32 -20.91
N ALA A 739 -15.29 30.02 -20.70
CA ALA A 739 -16.63 29.45 -20.70
C ALA A 739 -16.95 28.73 -22.03
N LEU A 740 -16.60 29.33 -23.18
CA LEU A 740 -16.75 28.69 -24.49
C LEU A 740 -15.97 27.37 -24.57
N SER A 741 -14.71 27.35 -24.12
CA SER A 741 -13.89 26.13 -24.13
C SER A 741 -14.42 25.01 -23.22
N GLU A 742 -15.05 25.37 -22.10
CA GLU A 742 -15.71 24.43 -21.19
C GLU A 742 -16.98 23.84 -21.82
N VAL A 743 -17.82 24.66 -22.45
CA VAL A 743 -18.99 24.22 -23.22
C VAL A 743 -18.58 23.32 -24.39
N GLU A 744 -17.55 23.68 -25.16
CA GLU A 744 -17.01 22.85 -26.25
C GLU A 744 -16.55 21.48 -25.74
N ARG A 745 -15.82 21.44 -24.62
CA ARG A 745 -15.40 20.20 -23.94
C ARG A 745 -16.61 19.34 -23.56
N GLU A 746 -17.71 19.95 -23.12
CA GLU A 746 -18.92 19.25 -22.71
C GLU A 746 -19.73 18.72 -23.90
N CYS A 747 -19.91 19.51 -24.95
CA CYS A 747 -20.46 19.03 -26.21
C CYS A 747 -19.66 17.84 -26.77
N GLN A 748 -18.32 17.85 -26.67
CA GLN A 748 -17.48 16.71 -27.05
C GLN A 748 -17.68 15.49 -26.14
N LYS A 749 -17.80 15.67 -24.82
CA LYS A 749 -18.11 14.57 -23.87
C LYS A 749 -19.48 13.95 -24.18
N LEU A 750 -20.51 14.78 -24.40
CA LEU A 750 -21.87 14.32 -24.74
C LEU A 750 -21.91 13.57 -26.08
N ARG A 751 -21.25 14.07 -27.13
CA ARG A 751 -21.12 13.36 -28.42
C ARG A 751 -20.48 11.97 -28.24
N LYS A 752 -19.43 11.85 -27.43
CA LYS A 752 -18.77 10.56 -27.13
C LYS A 752 -19.67 9.61 -26.33
N LYS A 753 -20.46 10.12 -25.37
CA LYS A 753 -21.46 9.32 -24.63
C LYS A 753 -22.54 8.77 -25.59
N LEU A 754 -23.13 9.64 -26.42
CA LEU A 754 -24.15 9.26 -27.41
C LEU A 754 -23.66 8.18 -28.39
N GLN A 755 -22.45 8.34 -28.95
CA GLN A 755 -21.84 7.33 -29.83
C GLN A 755 -21.62 5.98 -29.13
N TYR A 756 -21.23 6.00 -27.84
CA TYR A 756 -21.05 4.79 -27.06
C TYR A 756 -22.38 4.07 -26.79
N GLU A 757 -23.45 4.81 -26.44
CA GLU A 757 -24.79 4.24 -26.28
C GLU A 757 -25.33 3.66 -27.58
N GLN A 758 -25.19 4.37 -28.71
CA GLN A 758 -25.58 3.87 -30.03
C GLN A 758 -24.87 2.56 -30.38
N LYS A 759 -23.54 2.50 -30.19
CA LYS A 759 -22.77 1.26 -30.39
C LYS A 759 -23.21 0.14 -29.46
N THR A 760 -23.49 0.44 -28.20
CA THR A 760 -23.94 -0.55 -27.20
C THR A 760 -25.33 -1.09 -27.54
N LYS A 761 -26.26 -0.23 -27.97
CA LYS A 761 -27.59 -0.65 -28.48
C LYS A 761 -27.47 -1.55 -29.71
N LEU A 762 -26.62 -1.20 -30.67
CA LEU A 762 -26.37 -2.02 -31.85
C LEU A 762 -25.80 -3.41 -31.50
N GLN A 763 -24.85 -3.47 -30.57
CA GLN A 763 -24.30 -4.74 -30.07
C GLN A 763 -25.35 -5.60 -29.36
N LYS A 764 -26.23 -5.00 -28.55
CA LYS A 764 -27.35 -5.71 -27.92
C LYS A 764 -28.34 -6.26 -28.96
N MET A 765 -28.67 -5.48 -30.00
CA MET A 765 -29.52 -5.95 -31.10
C MET A 765 -28.90 -7.14 -31.84
N HIS A 766 -27.60 -7.10 -32.14
CA HIS A 766 -26.92 -8.23 -32.78
C HIS A 766 -26.90 -9.49 -31.89
N ALA A 767 -26.65 -9.34 -30.59
CA ALA A 767 -26.68 -10.46 -29.64
C ALA A 767 -28.08 -11.09 -29.56
N GLN A 768 -29.14 -10.29 -29.44
CA GLN A 768 -30.53 -10.76 -29.44
C GLN A 768 -30.90 -11.45 -30.75
N MET A 769 -30.46 -10.93 -31.90
CA MET A 769 -30.70 -11.56 -33.20
C MET A 769 -29.95 -12.90 -33.35
N GLN A 770 -28.74 -13.02 -32.80
CA GLN A 770 -27.98 -14.27 -32.80
C GLN A 770 -28.62 -15.31 -31.85
N GLU A 771 -29.06 -14.89 -30.67
CA GLU A 771 -29.79 -15.74 -29.73
C GLU A 771 -31.10 -16.25 -30.33
N ALA A 772 -31.91 -15.37 -30.94
CA ALA A 772 -33.16 -15.74 -31.62
C ALA A 772 -32.94 -16.70 -32.81
N ASN A 773 -31.82 -16.58 -33.53
CA ASN A 773 -31.45 -17.56 -34.55
C ASN A 773 -31.05 -18.91 -33.93
N SER A 774 -30.32 -18.89 -32.81
CA SER A 774 -29.91 -20.12 -32.11
C SER A 774 -31.10 -20.85 -31.49
N THR A 775 -32.07 -20.15 -30.90
CA THR A 775 -33.29 -20.76 -30.36
C THR A 775 -34.12 -21.36 -31.50
N ARG A 776 -34.29 -20.64 -32.62
CA ARG A 776 -35.01 -21.15 -33.79
C ARG A 776 -34.35 -22.40 -34.41
N GLN A 777 -33.01 -22.47 -34.43
CA GLN A 777 -32.30 -23.67 -34.86
C GLN A 777 -32.51 -24.85 -33.87
N LEU A 778 -32.50 -24.58 -32.57
CA LEU A 778 -32.78 -25.59 -31.55
C LEU A 778 -34.24 -26.09 -31.59
N GLU A 779 -35.20 -25.21 -31.84
CA GLU A 779 -36.61 -25.56 -32.05
C GLU A 779 -36.81 -26.41 -33.31
N LEU A 780 -36.15 -26.06 -34.41
CA LEU A 780 -36.16 -26.88 -35.63
C LEU A 780 -35.57 -28.27 -35.36
N ALA A 781 -34.42 -28.35 -34.68
CA ALA A 781 -33.81 -29.62 -34.30
C ALA A 781 -34.74 -30.46 -33.39
N LYS A 782 -35.40 -29.84 -32.41
CA LYS A 782 -36.39 -30.49 -31.56
C LYS A 782 -37.59 -31.02 -32.36
N SER A 783 -38.15 -30.21 -33.28
CA SER A 783 -39.22 -30.65 -34.19
C SER A 783 -38.78 -31.89 -34.96
N THR A 784 -37.64 -31.83 -35.67
CA THR A 784 -37.16 -32.97 -36.47
C THR A 784 -36.86 -34.23 -35.65
N ASN A 785 -36.62 -34.11 -34.34
CA ASN A 785 -36.46 -35.25 -33.44
C ASN A 785 -37.82 -35.81 -32.98
N ILE A 786 -38.80 -34.92 -32.70
CA ILE A 786 -40.19 -35.32 -32.44
C ILE A 786 -40.78 -36.03 -33.66
N ASP A 787 -40.56 -35.50 -34.87
CA ASP A 787 -41.05 -36.09 -36.13
C ASP A 787 -40.46 -37.50 -36.35
N LYS A 788 -39.18 -37.72 -36.01
CA LYS A 788 -38.55 -39.05 -36.02
C LYS A 788 -39.17 -39.99 -34.98
N LEU A 789 -39.38 -39.52 -33.75
CA LEU A 789 -40.00 -40.32 -32.69
C LEU A 789 -41.45 -40.70 -33.05
N ILE A 790 -42.18 -39.83 -33.76
CA ILE A 790 -43.52 -40.14 -34.30
C ILE A 790 -43.40 -41.25 -35.35
N ALA A 791 -42.50 -41.13 -36.32
CA ALA A 791 -42.28 -42.17 -37.34
C ALA A 791 -41.86 -43.53 -36.73
N ASP A 792 -40.94 -43.52 -35.74
CA ASP A 792 -40.52 -44.71 -35.01
C ASP A 792 -41.70 -45.34 -34.23
N LEU A 793 -42.56 -44.52 -33.61
CA LEU A 793 -43.77 -44.99 -32.93
C LEU A 793 -44.79 -45.59 -33.90
N GLU A 794 -45.01 -44.98 -35.07
CA GLU A 794 -45.87 -45.51 -36.12
C GLU A 794 -45.35 -46.85 -36.67
N GLU A 795 -44.04 -46.99 -36.86
CA GLU A 795 -43.43 -48.27 -37.25
C GLU A 795 -43.61 -49.34 -36.16
N LYS A 796 -43.39 -48.97 -34.88
CA LYS A 796 -43.60 -49.89 -33.75
C LYS A 796 -45.06 -50.28 -33.59
N GLU A 797 -46.00 -49.37 -33.82
CA GLU A 797 -47.43 -49.70 -33.80
C GLU A 797 -47.80 -50.65 -34.95
N MET A 798 -47.25 -50.45 -36.15
CA MET A 798 -47.40 -51.39 -37.27
C MET A 798 -46.85 -52.78 -36.94
N GLN A 799 -45.64 -52.85 -36.35
CA GLN A 799 -45.03 -54.11 -35.89
C GLN A 799 -45.91 -54.82 -34.83
N LEU A 800 -46.47 -54.06 -33.88
CA LEU A 800 -47.39 -54.58 -32.85
C LEU A 800 -48.69 -55.11 -33.47
N ARG A 801 -49.33 -54.37 -34.38
CA ARG A 801 -50.54 -54.83 -35.09
C ARG A 801 -50.29 -56.15 -35.84
N LEU A 802 -49.11 -56.31 -36.47
CA LEU A 802 -48.74 -57.54 -37.17
C LEU A 802 -48.49 -58.72 -36.20
N LEU A 803 -47.90 -58.47 -35.03
CA LEU A 803 -47.75 -59.47 -33.96
C LEU A 803 -49.12 -59.90 -33.40
N THR A 804 -50.03 -58.97 -33.17
CA THR A 804 -51.41 -59.27 -32.74
C THR A 804 -52.15 -60.12 -33.76
N GLN A 805 -52.08 -59.79 -35.06
CA GLN A 805 -52.70 -60.63 -36.11
C GLN A 805 -52.11 -62.05 -36.16
N ASN A 806 -50.81 -62.21 -35.94
CA ASN A 806 -50.19 -63.54 -35.87
C ASN A 806 -50.68 -64.32 -34.64
N LEU A 807 -50.78 -63.67 -33.48
CA LEU A 807 -51.33 -64.27 -32.25
C LEU A 807 -52.79 -64.71 -32.45
N ASP A 808 -53.64 -63.85 -33.01
CA ASP A 808 -55.05 -64.18 -33.31
C ASP A 808 -55.16 -65.37 -34.28
N ARG A 809 -54.29 -65.42 -35.29
CA ARG A 809 -54.25 -66.54 -36.26
C ARG A 809 -53.89 -67.85 -35.58
N ASP A 810 -52.93 -67.85 -34.65
CA ASP A 810 -52.52 -69.06 -33.94
C ASP A 810 -53.50 -69.45 -32.82
N GLN A 811 -54.18 -68.48 -32.18
CA GLN A 811 -55.33 -68.76 -31.31
C GLN A 811 -56.48 -69.42 -32.07
N ARG A 812 -56.82 -68.95 -33.28
CA ARG A 812 -57.84 -69.58 -34.13
C ARG A 812 -57.48 -71.02 -34.53
N LYS A 813 -56.21 -71.29 -34.85
CA LYS A 813 -55.72 -72.66 -35.12
C LYS A 813 -55.87 -73.55 -33.88
N ASN A 814 -55.48 -73.06 -32.70
CA ASN A 814 -55.58 -73.82 -31.44
C ASN A 814 -57.04 -74.12 -31.06
N LEU A 815 -57.96 -73.17 -31.26
CA LEU A 815 -59.40 -73.39 -31.06
C LEU A 815 -59.96 -74.44 -32.04
N PHE A 816 -59.58 -74.38 -33.32
CA PHE A 816 -59.98 -75.37 -34.31
C PHE A 816 -59.49 -76.79 -33.96
N ALA A 817 -58.23 -76.92 -33.51
CA ALA A 817 -57.68 -78.19 -33.03
C ALA A 817 -58.42 -78.73 -31.79
N GLN A 818 -58.81 -77.84 -30.85
CA GLN A 818 -59.63 -78.22 -29.69
C GLN A 818 -61.07 -78.61 -30.07
N GLU A 819 -61.68 -78.01 -31.08
CA GLU A 819 -63.00 -78.45 -31.56
C GLU A 819 -62.93 -79.82 -32.24
N GLN A 820 -61.87 -80.06 -33.03
CA GLN A 820 -61.69 -81.33 -33.72
C GLN A 820 -61.52 -82.50 -32.74
N SER A 821 -60.74 -82.31 -31.67
CA SER A 821 -60.60 -83.31 -30.61
C SER A 821 -61.90 -83.54 -29.82
N LYS A 822 -62.66 -82.47 -29.52
CA LYS A 822 -64.00 -82.58 -28.89
C LYS A 822 -65.00 -83.34 -29.77
N LYS A 823 -64.97 -83.17 -31.09
CA LYS A 823 -65.85 -83.90 -32.03
C LYS A 823 -65.51 -85.39 -32.08
N ALA A 824 -64.21 -85.75 -32.14
CA ALA A 824 -63.76 -87.14 -32.07
C ALA A 824 -64.17 -87.82 -30.74
N LEU A 825 -64.03 -87.11 -29.61
CA LEU A 825 -64.44 -87.62 -28.30
C LEU A 825 -65.95 -87.92 -28.22
N LYS A 826 -66.81 -87.04 -28.76
CA LYS A 826 -68.26 -87.27 -28.82
C LYS A 826 -68.63 -88.48 -29.69
N GLN A 827 -67.91 -88.73 -30.78
CA GLN A 827 -68.13 -89.89 -31.65
C GLN A 827 -67.84 -91.21 -30.91
N MET A 828 -66.72 -91.27 -30.18
CA MET A 828 -66.38 -92.40 -29.30
C MET A 828 -67.46 -92.66 -28.24
N MET A 829 -67.97 -91.61 -27.58
CA MET A 829 -69.01 -91.77 -26.55
C MET A 829 -70.32 -92.35 -27.11
N LEU A 830 -70.76 -91.90 -28.29
CA LEU A 830 -71.98 -92.42 -28.92
C LEU A 830 -71.86 -93.89 -29.36
N GLN A 831 -70.67 -94.33 -29.77
CA GLN A 831 -70.42 -95.75 -30.06
C GLN A 831 -70.53 -96.63 -28.79
N LEU A 832 -69.97 -96.16 -27.68
CA LEU A 832 -70.04 -96.86 -26.38
C LEU A 832 -71.48 -96.99 -25.85
N ASP A 833 -72.30 -95.94 -25.95
CA ASP A 833 -73.71 -96.03 -25.53
C ASP A 833 -74.54 -96.97 -26.42
N HIS A 834 -74.26 -97.04 -27.72
CA HIS A 834 -74.93 -97.99 -28.61
C HIS A 834 -74.60 -99.45 -28.26
N GLU A 835 -73.32 -99.76 -28.02
CA GLU A 835 -72.92 -101.10 -27.55
C GLU A 835 -73.51 -101.46 -26.18
N ARG A 836 -73.62 -100.48 -25.27
CA ARG A 836 -74.21 -100.69 -23.95
C ARG A 836 -75.69 -101.09 -24.05
N ASN A 837 -76.47 -100.41 -24.88
CA ASN A 837 -77.90 -100.68 -25.02
C ASN A 837 -78.17 -102.07 -25.64
N LEU A 838 -77.38 -102.47 -26.65
CA LEU A 838 -77.46 -103.83 -27.22
C LEU A 838 -77.13 -104.93 -26.20
N LYS A 839 -76.23 -104.66 -25.24
CA LYS A 839 -75.91 -105.61 -24.16
C LYS A 839 -77.04 -105.72 -23.13
N LEU A 840 -77.72 -104.63 -22.79
CA LEU A 840 -78.86 -104.66 -21.86
C LEU A 840 -80.05 -105.48 -22.41
N ASP A 841 -80.42 -105.26 -23.67
CA ASP A 841 -81.52 -105.97 -24.35
C ASP A 841 -81.27 -107.49 -24.54
N ALA A 842 -80.00 -107.92 -24.45
CA ALA A 842 -79.61 -109.32 -24.43
C ALA A 842 -79.72 -109.96 -23.04
N PHE A 843 -79.52 -109.21 -21.95
CA PHE A 843 -79.64 -109.74 -20.58
C PHE A 843 -81.10 -109.94 -20.15
N GLU A 844 -82.00 -109.03 -20.52
CA GLU A 844 -83.43 -109.11 -20.15
C GLU A 844 -84.07 -110.41 -20.66
N ARG A 845 -83.72 -110.82 -21.89
CA ARG A 845 -84.16 -112.10 -22.51
C ARG A 845 -83.58 -113.36 -21.85
N VAL A 846 -82.53 -113.25 -21.04
CA VAL A 846 -81.97 -114.38 -20.27
C VAL A 846 -82.69 -114.54 -18.92
N GLU A 847 -83.10 -113.44 -18.29
CA GLU A 847 -83.82 -113.49 -17.01
C GLU A 847 -85.22 -114.13 -17.13
N ASP A 848 -85.94 -113.88 -18.22
CA ASP A 848 -87.25 -114.51 -18.48
C ASP A 848 -87.16 -116.03 -18.61
N LEU A 849 -86.10 -116.55 -19.25
CA LEU A 849 -85.86 -117.98 -19.38
C LEU A 849 -85.45 -118.64 -18.06
N GLN A 850 -84.72 -117.93 -17.20
CA GLN A 850 -84.38 -118.42 -15.86
C GLN A 850 -85.60 -118.51 -14.94
N ARG A 851 -86.59 -117.62 -15.09
CA ARG A 851 -87.79 -117.59 -14.25
C ARG A 851 -88.70 -118.81 -14.46
N GLN A 852 -88.78 -119.35 -15.68
CA GLN A 852 -89.58 -120.55 -15.99
C GLN A 852 -88.95 -121.85 -15.46
N ILE A 853 -87.62 -121.91 -15.33
CA ILE A 853 -86.92 -123.08 -14.77
C ILE A 853 -87.13 -123.16 -13.25
N TYR A 854 -87.15 -122.02 -12.57
CA TYR A 854 -87.22 -121.93 -11.11
C TYR A 854 -88.55 -122.44 -10.50
N GLU A 855 -89.65 -122.43 -11.26
CA GLU A 855 -90.95 -122.96 -10.81
C GLU A 855 -91.05 -124.49 -10.94
N TYR A 856 -90.27 -125.12 -11.84
CA TYR A 856 -90.28 -126.57 -12.03
C TYR A 856 -89.38 -127.34 -11.04
N GLU A 857 -88.32 -126.72 -10.51
CA GLU A 857 -87.36 -127.38 -9.62
C GLU A 857 -87.77 -127.37 -8.13
N GLN A 858 -88.80 -126.61 -7.73
CA GLN A 858 -89.20 -126.46 -6.31
C GLN A 858 -90.01 -127.62 -5.70
N HIS A 859 -90.33 -128.67 -6.45
CA HIS A 859 -91.22 -129.76 -5.97
C HIS A 859 -90.53 -131.07 -5.54
N LEU A 860 -89.19 -131.18 -5.60
CA LEU A 860 -88.47 -132.38 -5.16
C LEU A 860 -87.28 -132.07 -4.24
N THR A 861 -87.32 -132.66 -3.03
CA THR A 861 -86.27 -132.74 -2.00
C THR A 861 -85.84 -131.40 -1.38
N SER A 862 -86.15 -131.11 -0.11
CA SER A 862 -85.85 -131.81 1.16
C SER A 862 -84.46 -131.47 1.71
N ASP A 863 -84.51 -130.82 2.87
CA ASP A 863 -83.71 -131.09 4.07
C ASP A 863 -82.39 -131.85 3.90
N LEU A 864 -81.27 -131.17 4.17
CA LEU A 864 -80.49 -131.47 5.38
C LEU A 864 -79.32 -130.50 5.58
N SER A 865 -79.31 -129.89 6.77
CA SER A 865 -78.15 -129.21 7.34
C SER A 865 -76.97 -130.18 7.51
N ARG A 866 -75.75 -129.80 7.08
CA ARG A 866 -74.52 -130.41 7.61
C ARG A 866 -73.31 -129.44 7.63
N PRO A 867 -72.56 -129.36 8.75
CA PRO A 867 -71.42 -128.43 8.90
C PRO A 867 -70.03 -129.10 8.77
N GLY A 868 -68.99 -128.25 8.63
CA GLY A 868 -67.56 -128.57 8.78
C GLY A 868 -66.71 -127.46 8.15
N SER A 869 -66.14 -126.50 8.89
CA SER A 869 -64.95 -126.57 9.79
C SER A 869 -63.61 -126.79 9.08
N GLY A 870 -62.84 -125.70 8.97
CA GLY A 870 -61.40 -125.63 8.69
C GLY A 870 -60.90 -124.23 9.09
N ALA A 871 -59.82 -124.13 9.88
CA ALA A 871 -59.54 -122.94 10.71
C ALA A 871 -58.15 -122.28 10.47
N GLY A 872 -57.98 -121.03 10.95
CA GLY A 872 -56.71 -120.29 11.02
C GLY A 872 -56.86 -118.83 10.56
N SER A 873 -57.09 -117.81 11.40
CA SER A 873 -56.24 -117.19 12.45
C SER A 873 -55.21 -116.15 11.97
N ARG A 874 -55.54 -114.85 12.14
CA ARG A 874 -54.80 -113.70 12.79
C ARG A 874 -53.24 -113.68 12.88
N PRO A 875 -52.55 -112.53 13.16
CA PRO A 875 -53.00 -111.12 13.35
C PRO A 875 -52.06 -109.98 12.79
N ALA A 876 -52.50 -108.72 12.97
CA ALA A 876 -51.79 -107.41 13.12
C ALA A 876 -50.28 -107.19 12.80
N SER A 877 -49.92 -106.05 12.16
CA SER A 877 -49.31 -104.86 12.82
C SER A 877 -48.80 -103.71 11.89
N ARG A 878 -48.86 -102.46 12.40
CA ARG A 878 -47.90 -101.31 12.37
C ARG A 878 -47.27 -100.66 11.09
N THR A 879 -47.07 -99.34 11.22
CA THR A 879 -46.19 -98.38 10.49
C THR A 879 -46.60 -97.92 9.07
N ASP A 880 -46.16 -96.79 8.49
CA ASP A 880 -45.79 -95.40 8.87
C ASP A 880 -44.89 -94.85 7.74
N LYS A 881 -45.23 -93.73 7.08
CA LYS A 881 -44.34 -92.54 6.85
C LYS A 881 -44.80 -91.54 5.77
N ARG A 882 -44.48 -90.28 6.10
CA ARG A 882 -44.46 -88.99 5.35
C ARG A 882 -43.18 -88.86 4.46
N PRO A 883 -42.84 -87.73 3.75
CA PRO A 883 -43.23 -86.30 3.95
C PRO A 883 -43.61 -85.46 2.68
N LEU A 884 -44.46 -84.42 2.81
CA LEU A 884 -44.22 -82.94 2.74
C LEU A 884 -43.82 -82.39 1.34
N SER A 885 -44.19 -81.16 0.89
CA SER A 885 -44.65 -79.93 1.58
C SER A 885 -45.48 -79.02 0.63
N SER A 886 -46.53 -78.29 1.08
CA SER A 886 -46.56 -76.81 1.32
C SER A 886 -46.43 -75.89 0.09
N TYR A 887 -47.15 -74.78 -0.12
CA TYR A 887 -48.40 -74.17 0.42
C TYR A 887 -48.64 -72.88 -0.41
N ARG A 888 -49.89 -72.52 -0.77
CA ARG A 888 -50.45 -71.15 -0.49
C ARG A 888 -51.92 -71.00 -0.92
N THR A 889 -52.57 -70.05 -0.25
CA THR A 889 -54.01 -69.74 -0.24
C THR A 889 -54.35 -68.39 -0.92
N PRO A 890 -55.63 -68.12 -1.24
CA PRO A 890 -56.15 -66.84 -1.74
C PRO A 890 -56.67 -65.97 -0.55
N PRO A 891 -57.59 -64.95 -0.65
CA PRO A 891 -58.24 -64.28 -1.79
C PRO A 891 -58.35 -62.71 -1.68
N GLU A 892 -59.27 -62.12 -2.48
CA GLU A 892 -60.11 -60.92 -2.21
C GLU A 892 -59.73 -59.47 -2.64
N ALA A 893 -60.79 -58.68 -2.87
CA ALA A 893 -60.86 -57.26 -3.24
C ALA A 893 -61.26 -56.41 -1.99
N PHE A 894 -61.48 -55.08 -1.96
CA PHE A 894 -61.92 -54.07 -2.94
C PHE A 894 -61.73 -52.65 -2.28
N VAL A 895 -61.85 -51.54 -3.04
CA VAL A 895 -62.19 -50.14 -2.61
C VAL A 895 -61.10 -49.12 -2.15
N ALA A 896 -61.11 -47.97 -2.86
CA ALA A 896 -60.82 -46.55 -2.53
C ALA A 896 -59.42 -45.95 -2.20
N SER A 897 -59.15 -44.82 -2.87
CA SER A 897 -58.22 -43.70 -2.59
C SER A 897 -58.72 -42.82 -1.40
N PRO A 898 -58.04 -41.75 -0.87
CA PRO A 898 -57.29 -40.70 -1.62
C PRO A 898 -56.09 -39.95 -0.94
N THR A 899 -55.49 -39.03 -1.73
CA THR A 899 -54.86 -37.72 -1.38
C THR A 899 -53.45 -37.53 -0.77
N PHE A 900 -52.80 -36.48 -1.30
CA PHE A 900 -51.83 -35.53 -0.71
C PHE A 900 -50.29 -35.74 -0.80
N ILE A 901 -49.59 -34.59 -0.72
CA ILE A 901 -48.33 -34.13 -1.38
C ILE A 901 -47.77 -32.97 -0.50
N PRO A 902 -46.45 -32.65 -0.31
CA PRO A 902 -45.32 -32.71 -1.29
C PRO A 902 -43.88 -33.07 -0.75
N SER A 903 -42.89 -32.92 -1.63
CA SER A 903 -41.53 -32.33 -1.42
C SER A 903 -40.29 -33.15 -0.96
N LEU A 904 -39.29 -33.13 -1.87
CA LEU A 904 -37.81 -32.98 -1.70
C LEU A 904 -37.03 -34.05 -0.87
N ALA A 905 -35.80 -34.44 -1.20
CA ALA A 905 -34.85 -33.94 -2.21
C ALA A 905 -33.88 -35.03 -2.74
N THR A 906 -33.36 -34.80 -3.95
CA THR A 906 -32.03 -35.19 -4.47
C THR A 906 -31.49 -36.63 -4.27
N ARG A 907 -31.23 -37.32 -5.39
CA ARG A 907 -29.86 -37.78 -5.70
C ARG A 907 -29.62 -38.03 -7.20
N SER A 908 -28.38 -37.83 -7.63
CA SER A 908 -27.95 -37.78 -9.03
C SER A 908 -27.77 -39.17 -9.67
N ALA A 909 -28.11 -39.28 -10.95
CA ALA A 909 -27.90 -40.49 -11.75
C ALA A 909 -26.47 -40.61 -12.31
N LYS A 910 -25.99 -41.85 -12.48
CA LYS A 910 -24.86 -42.20 -13.35
C LYS A 910 -25.37 -42.41 -14.79
N PRO A 911 -24.63 -42.01 -15.85
CA PRO A 911 -24.90 -42.45 -17.21
C PRO A 911 -24.24 -43.81 -17.53
N VAL A 912 -24.76 -44.52 -18.53
CA VAL A 912 -24.19 -45.75 -19.10
C VAL A 912 -23.93 -45.54 -20.60
N ASN A 913 -22.84 -46.15 -21.07
CA ASN A 913 -22.33 -46.30 -22.44
C ASN A 913 -23.28 -46.01 -23.63
N VAL A 914 -22.76 -45.27 -24.61
CA VAL A 914 -23.12 -45.43 -26.03
C VAL A 914 -21.88 -45.48 -26.93
N VAL A 915 -21.79 -46.60 -27.64
CA VAL A 915 -21.09 -46.94 -28.90
C VAL A 915 -20.36 -45.84 -29.69
N SER A 916 -19.14 -46.15 -30.14
CA SER A 916 -18.31 -45.36 -31.07
C SER A 916 -18.72 -45.48 -32.55
N PRO A 917 -18.41 -44.49 -33.40
CA PRO A 917 -18.10 -44.71 -34.81
C PRO A 917 -16.63 -44.44 -35.15
N VAL A 918 -16.17 -45.07 -36.23
CA VAL A 918 -14.80 -44.99 -36.77
C VAL A 918 -14.61 -43.75 -37.65
N GLY A 919 -13.46 -43.07 -37.55
CA GLY A 919 -13.06 -42.02 -38.50
C GLY A 919 -11.88 -41.18 -38.00
N GLY A 920 -10.73 -41.28 -38.66
CA GLY A 920 -9.52 -40.53 -38.28
C GLY A 920 -9.55 -39.06 -38.71
N GLY A 921 -9.01 -38.18 -37.87
CA GLY A 921 -8.83 -36.76 -38.18
C GLY A 921 -7.94 -36.07 -37.13
N VAL A 922 -6.75 -35.63 -37.52
CA VAL A 922 -5.80 -34.94 -36.63
C VAL A 922 -6.24 -33.48 -36.43
N TRP A 923 -6.19 -33.02 -35.17
CA TRP A 923 -6.31 -31.62 -34.77
C TRP A 923 -5.27 -31.32 -33.66
N PRO A 924 -4.74 -30.09 -33.54
CA PRO A 924 -5.06 -28.87 -34.31
C PRO A 924 -4.21 -28.69 -35.59
N PRO A 925 -4.59 -27.78 -36.51
CA PRO A 925 -3.86 -27.57 -37.76
C PRO A 925 -2.54 -26.79 -37.58
N PRO A 926 -1.54 -26.99 -38.46
CA PRO A 926 -0.25 -26.31 -38.38
C PRO A 926 -0.32 -24.86 -38.88
N VAL A 927 0.16 -23.92 -38.08
CA VAL A 927 0.37 -22.52 -38.48
C VAL A 927 1.77 -22.39 -39.07
N GLN A 928 1.87 -22.00 -40.35
CA GLN A 928 3.16 -21.71 -40.98
C GLN A 928 3.64 -20.29 -40.61
N PHE A 929 4.83 -20.20 -40.04
CA PHE A 929 5.61 -18.97 -39.94
C PHE A 929 6.86 -19.06 -40.85
N PRO A 930 7.28 -17.96 -41.49
CA PRO A 930 8.39 -17.99 -42.45
C PRO A 930 9.74 -18.15 -41.73
N GLN A 931 10.60 -19.02 -42.27
CA GLN A 931 11.99 -19.14 -41.83
C GLN A 931 12.73 -17.79 -41.98
N ARG A 932 13.35 -17.33 -40.90
CA ARG A 932 14.46 -16.38 -40.99
C ARG A 932 15.75 -17.09 -40.60
N GLN A 933 16.76 -16.92 -41.44
CA GLN A 933 18.08 -17.49 -41.26
C GLN A 933 18.75 -16.93 -40.01
N ALA A 934 19.47 -17.77 -39.28
CA ALA A 934 20.38 -17.32 -38.25
C ALA A 934 21.58 -16.61 -38.89
N THR A 935 21.96 -15.47 -38.33
CA THR A 935 23.22 -14.78 -38.66
C THR A 935 23.99 -14.52 -37.36
N THR A 936 25.19 -15.09 -37.28
CA THR A 936 26.19 -14.83 -36.25
C THR A 936 26.76 -13.41 -36.36
N PRO A 937 27.23 -12.81 -35.25
CA PRO A 937 27.89 -11.51 -35.28
C PRO A 937 29.40 -11.65 -35.56
N ASP A 938 29.96 -10.70 -36.31
CA ASP A 938 31.40 -10.39 -36.36
C ASP A 938 31.57 -8.91 -36.82
N PRO A 939 32.72 -8.23 -36.65
CA PRO A 939 32.70 -6.88 -36.10
C PRO A 939 33.28 -5.79 -37.02
N GLY A 940 32.77 -4.57 -36.85
CA GLY A 940 33.54 -3.34 -37.02
C GLY A 940 33.13 -2.39 -38.17
N VAL A 941 33.80 -1.22 -38.13
CA VAL A 941 33.86 -0.15 -39.15
C VAL A 941 32.74 0.91 -39.14
N SER A 942 33.00 1.93 -38.33
CA SER A 942 32.97 3.38 -38.66
C SER A 942 31.68 4.17 -38.83
N LEU A 943 31.66 5.32 -38.15
CA LEU A 943 30.71 6.43 -38.35
C LEU A 943 30.83 7.04 -39.76
N VAL A 944 29.69 7.39 -40.36
CA VAL A 944 29.58 8.50 -41.31
C VAL A 944 28.35 9.33 -40.92
N TYR A 945 28.54 10.65 -40.77
CA TYR A 945 27.46 11.59 -40.46
C TYR A 945 26.51 11.78 -41.65
N SER A 946 25.24 12.05 -41.38
CA SER A 946 24.28 12.60 -42.35
C SER A 946 23.28 13.54 -41.65
N PRO A 947 22.84 14.63 -42.31
CA PRO A 947 22.09 15.71 -41.67
C PRO A 947 20.60 15.38 -41.41
N PRO A 948 19.93 16.09 -40.49
CA PRO A 948 18.61 15.68 -39.99
C PRO A 948 17.44 16.07 -40.93
N PRO A 949 16.43 15.20 -41.10
CA PRO A 949 15.15 15.58 -41.68
C PRO A 949 14.27 16.34 -40.67
N LYS A 950 13.35 17.17 -41.18
CA LYS A 950 12.52 18.08 -40.39
C LYS A 950 11.53 17.34 -39.49
N ILE A 951 11.45 17.77 -38.22
CA ILE A 951 10.54 17.21 -37.21
C ILE A 951 9.07 17.52 -37.57
N GLN A 952 8.24 16.47 -37.64
CA GLN A 952 6.79 16.58 -37.74
C GLN A 952 6.17 15.99 -36.46
N ARG A 953 5.37 16.77 -35.71
CA ARG A 953 4.78 16.35 -34.43
C ARG A 953 3.80 15.17 -34.61
N PRO A 954 3.97 14.03 -33.91
CA PRO A 954 2.97 12.98 -33.86
C PRO A 954 1.72 13.40 -33.09
N LYS A 955 0.54 12.97 -33.55
CA LYS A 955 -0.74 13.15 -32.85
C LYS A 955 -0.89 12.08 -31.76
N THR A 956 -1.07 12.47 -30.51
CA THR A 956 -1.31 11.55 -29.39
C THR A 956 -2.75 11.03 -29.38
N HIS A 957 -2.91 9.71 -29.54
CA HIS A 957 -4.19 9.04 -29.31
C HIS A 957 -4.33 8.71 -27.82
N GLY A 958 -5.17 9.44 -27.10
CA GLY A 958 -5.45 9.20 -25.68
C GLY A 958 -6.26 7.92 -25.44
N GLY A 959 -5.63 6.90 -24.87
CA GLY A 959 -6.28 5.68 -24.40
C GLY A 959 -7.08 5.90 -23.10
N ARG A 960 -8.26 5.29 -23.01
CA ARG A 960 -9.11 5.28 -21.80
C ARG A 960 -8.52 4.32 -20.74
N LEU A 961 -8.34 4.77 -19.49
CA LEU A 961 -8.48 3.93 -18.28
C LEU A 961 -8.33 4.70 -16.94
N ARG A 962 -9.23 5.66 -16.64
CA ARG A 962 -9.40 6.22 -15.27
C ARG A 962 -10.70 7.03 -15.11
N GLU A 963 -11.86 6.38 -15.20
CA GLU A 963 -13.17 7.05 -14.97
C GLU A 963 -14.23 6.01 -14.53
N LYS A 964 -13.96 5.27 -13.44
CA LYS A 964 -14.89 4.24 -12.90
C LYS A 964 -14.83 3.97 -11.38
N ILE A 965 -14.15 4.82 -10.59
CA ILE A 965 -14.12 4.72 -9.12
C ILE A 965 -14.15 6.13 -8.47
N SER A 966 -15.05 6.99 -8.94
CA SER A 966 -15.31 8.33 -8.38
C SER A 966 -16.78 8.54 -7.98
N ASP A 967 -17.71 7.78 -8.57
CA ASP A 967 -19.14 8.13 -8.56
C ASP A 967 -19.96 7.38 -7.49
N ASN A 968 -19.30 6.70 -6.55
CA ASN A 968 -19.94 5.79 -5.57
C ASN A 968 -19.64 6.13 -4.08
N LEU A 969 -19.11 7.33 -3.77
CA LEU A 969 -18.77 7.74 -2.39
C LEU A 969 -19.18 9.19 -2.03
N LEU A 970 -20.12 9.78 -2.76
CA LEU A 970 -20.81 11.02 -2.37
C LEU A 970 -22.31 10.88 -2.68
N GLY A 971 -22.95 9.99 -1.93
CA GLY A 971 -24.39 9.91 -1.75
C GLY A 971 -24.67 9.80 -0.25
N ASP A 972 -25.80 10.36 0.18
CA ASP A 972 -26.33 10.32 1.55
C ASP A 972 -25.61 11.20 2.59
N LEU A 973 -25.71 12.51 2.41
CA LEU A 973 -26.06 13.44 3.49
C LEU A 973 -27.15 14.39 2.98
N GLU A 974 -28.31 14.40 3.65
CA GLU A 974 -29.38 15.37 3.39
C GLU A 974 -28.96 16.78 3.85
N PRO A 975 -29.47 17.85 3.21
CA PRO A 975 -29.25 19.22 3.69
C PRO A 975 -30.26 19.56 4.79
N ASP A 976 -29.78 19.75 6.02
CA ASP A 976 -30.54 20.41 7.08
C ASP A 976 -30.83 21.88 6.75
N ASP A 977 -32.04 22.34 7.09
CA ASP A 977 -32.46 23.74 6.99
C ASP A 977 -31.60 24.65 7.89
N VAL A 978 -30.95 25.66 7.31
CA VAL A 978 -30.44 26.82 8.08
C VAL A 978 -30.88 28.12 7.43
N GLN A 979 -31.52 28.96 8.26
CA GLN A 979 -32.25 30.15 7.86
C GLN A 979 -31.34 31.33 7.47
N ASP A 980 -31.80 32.03 6.43
CA ASP A 980 -31.43 33.37 6.04
C ASP A 980 -31.47 34.37 7.22
N SER A 981 -30.38 35.10 7.51
CA SER A 981 -30.46 36.39 8.20
C SER A 981 -29.19 37.27 8.16
N ARG A 982 -29.41 38.55 7.82
CA ARG A 982 -28.67 39.77 8.24
C ARG A 982 -27.31 40.10 7.61
N LEU A 983 -27.40 40.91 6.56
CA LEU A 983 -26.53 42.08 6.35
C LEU A 983 -26.59 43.06 7.55
N PRO A 984 -25.50 43.80 7.83
CA PRO A 984 -25.54 45.17 8.32
C PRO A 984 -25.08 46.18 7.24
N PRO A 985 -25.42 47.49 7.36
CA PRO A 985 -25.41 48.41 6.23
C PRO A 985 -24.08 49.18 6.02
N ARG A 986 -24.02 49.84 4.86
CA ARG A 986 -22.96 50.77 4.43
C ARG A 986 -22.70 51.91 5.43
N VAL A 987 -21.43 52.24 5.60
CA VAL A 987 -20.88 53.59 5.39
C VAL A 987 -19.75 53.45 4.37
#